data_AF-A0A1I4C7A2-F1
#
_entry.id   AF-A0A1I4C7A2-F1
#
_cell.length_a   1.000
_cell.length_b   1.000
_cell.length_c   1.000
_cell.angle_alpha   90.00
_cell.angle_beta   90.00
_cell.angle_gamma   90.00
#
_symmetry.space_group_name_H-M   'P 1'
#
loop_
_entity.id
_entity.type
_entity.pdbx_description
1 polymer ?
#
loop_
_entity_poly.entity_id
_entity_poly.type
_entity_poly.pdbx_seq_one_letter_code
_entity_poly.pdbx_strand_id
1 'polypeptide(L)'
;MPYEDSPVLFVDSVSDMYGSSRIGRLIIGFMQGAGREVDALVAVERNEPDLRYAEQAELPILVMRDFRRAPVKSLAKVCANSVRFATLLRRRFPRHRTVYCNTFATLPAAIIARVMRRRCFLHLHETSPSPAVASLLKTAIRVFGLQTVFVSQAIKESWRLENHAQAQVVHNGIPDLDWTGLDRASPGGSDAEEGRANPKQSRNWDIAFVGRLTEKKGFHVLLEALRILDTPERAGTKVLILGGCLPGVSLPPGIFSDFEHLQIDYLGERADAAVFFAQSKVACIPSLFADPFPTTALEALRAGCLVVASDTGGLPESLQGTASVLVKPGNAEELANGLAFMLSKPVGGRADLNRSQYEARFSLDRFKERFMAFFAPQAVASLPLKVAVLGTVGVPGRYGGFETLAENLVRYHKTHGHKAALTVWCSAKDNVDHPTRFESADLRYVGLRANGAQSILYDAISLWQAVRSGHDRILLLGVSGALALPLIRLVSRARILTNIDGIEWKREKWKGLARMVLHASEWAAVRFSHEVIADNQAIADHARDTYGIECHVVAYGGDHALDHAGEANAPEGLPDRFALALCRIEPENNVHVILEALDGRDTPLVFVGNWDNSAYGRDLKAKYGDSSNLYLLDPVYDPGTLHALRARASVYLHGHSAGGTNPSLVEMMHFNIPVIAHGCAFNRFSTEGKARYFETPAELTDLLEGLDPDEAARIGADMREIAQHRYTWDQIGKAYFELLDRV
;
A
#
# COMPACT_ATOMS: atom_id res chain seq x y z
N MET A 1 14.99 -15.23 -7.11
CA MET A 1 14.41 -16.08 -6.04
C MET A 1 13.11 -15.48 -5.56
N PRO A 2 12.01 -16.24 -5.67
CA PRO A 2 10.76 -15.96 -4.96
C PRO A 2 10.99 -15.78 -3.45
N TYR A 3 10.08 -15.11 -2.74
CA TYR A 3 10.16 -15.00 -1.27
C TYR A 3 10.04 -16.36 -0.56
N GLU A 4 9.46 -17.35 -1.25
CA GLU A 4 9.23 -18.70 -0.76
C GLU A 4 10.54 -19.47 -0.50
N ASP A 5 11.56 -19.27 -1.35
CA ASP A 5 12.84 -19.98 -1.24
C ASP A 5 13.94 -19.15 -0.55
N SER A 6 13.63 -17.91 -0.19
CA SER A 6 14.60 -17.02 0.45
C SER A 6 14.88 -17.42 1.90
N PRO A 7 16.15 -17.38 2.34
CA PRO A 7 16.51 -17.41 3.76
C PRO A 7 15.78 -16.32 4.54
N VAL A 8 15.50 -16.59 5.81
CA VAL A 8 14.83 -15.68 6.74
C VAL A 8 15.87 -15.10 7.69
N LEU A 9 15.90 -13.77 7.81
CA LEU A 9 16.69 -13.10 8.84
C LEU A 9 15.80 -12.86 10.07
N PHE A 10 15.97 -13.66 11.11
CA PHE A 10 15.33 -13.47 12.41
C PHE A 10 16.07 -12.37 13.17
N VAL A 11 15.38 -11.35 13.64
CA VAL A 11 15.96 -10.22 14.36
C VAL A 11 15.32 -10.17 15.74
N ASP A 12 16.14 -10.27 16.79
CA ASP A 12 15.68 -10.18 18.18
C ASP A 12 16.38 -9.05 18.94
N SER A 13 15.67 -8.53 19.94
CA SER A 13 16.21 -7.55 20.86
C SER A 13 16.85 -8.17 22.09
N VAL A 14 16.55 -9.43 22.43
CA VAL A 14 17.09 -10.12 23.62
C VAL A 14 17.56 -11.55 23.34
N SER A 15 18.46 -12.09 24.18
CA SER A 15 18.98 -13.48 24.08
C SER A 15 18.67 -14.34 25.31
N ASP A 16 17.73 -13.93 26.17
CA ASP A 16 17.39 -14.70 27.37
C ASP A 16 16.62 -15.99 27.03
N MET A 17 16.54 -16.94 27.98
CA MET A 17 15.83 -18.22 27.79
C MET A 17 14.36 -18.16 28.26
N TYR A 18 13.81 -16.95 28.42
CA TYR A 18 12.49 -16.72 29.00
C TYR A 18 11.58 -15.97 28.02
N GLY A 19 10.26 -16.00 28.26
CA GLY A 19 9.29 -15.15 27.55
C GLY A 19 9.33 -15.28 26.01
N SER A 20 9.44 -14.14 25.32
CA SER A 20 9.41 -14.02 23.85
C SER A 20 10.55 -14.75 23.16
N SER A 21 11.72 -14.85 23.78
CA SER A 21 12.89 -15.54 23.23
C SER A 21 12.67 -17.06 23.17
N ARG A 22 12.03 -17.64 24.21
CA ARG A 22 11.64 -19.06 24.25
C ARG A 22 10.67 -19.40 23.12
N ILE A 23 9.70 -18.52 22.86
CA ILE A 23 8.76 -18.67 21.74
C ILE A 23 9.47 -18.47 20.40
N GLY A 24 10.37 -17.48 20.31
CA GLY A 24 11.22 -17.24 19.14
C GLY A 24 11.98 -18.49 18.70
N ARG A 25 12.55 -19.25 19.65
CA ARG A 25 13.20 -20.55 19.37
C ARG A 25 12.28 -21.55 18.67
N LEU A 26 11.07 -21.73 19.20
CA LEU A 26 10.11 -22.67 18.62
C LEU A 26 9.75 -22.25 17.20
N ILE A 27 9.54 -20.95 16.99
CA ILE A 27 9.25 -20.35 15.69
C ILE A 27 10.39 -20.58 14.68
N ILE A 28 11.65 -20.41 15.09
CA ILE A 28 12.80 -20.73 14.23
C ILE A 28 12.79 -22.22 13.87
N GLY A 29 12.55 -23.11 14.84
CA GLY A 29 12.43 -24.54 14.60
C GLY A 29 11.30 -24.91 13.64
N PHE A 30 10.16 -24.19 13.69
CA PHE A 30 9.06 -24.39 12.73
C PHE A 30 9.47 -24.01 11.31
N MET A 31 10.18 -22.90 11.14
CA MET A 31 10.67 -22.45 9.83
C MET A 31 11.72 -23.43 9.28
N GLN A 32 12.69 -23.84 10.09
CA GLN A 32 13.72 -24.81 9.73
C GLN A 32 13.10 -26.18 9.35
N GLY A 33 12.14 -26.66 10.15
CA GLY A 33 11.40 -27.89 9.86
C GLY A 33 10.53 -27.82 8.60
N ALA A 34 10.26 -26.62 8.07
CA ALA A 34 9.61 -26.39 6.79
C ALA A 34 10.62 -26.17 5.63
N GLY A 35 11.91 -26.48 5.86
CA GLY A 35 12.97 -26.37 4.86
C GLY A 35 13.52 -24.95 4.65
N ARG A 36 13.22 -24.01 5.55
CA ARG A 36 13.73 -22.62 5.45
C ARG A 36 15.08 -22.50 6.12
N GLU A 37 16.06 -21.92 5.40
CA GLU A 37 17.28 -21.41 6.01
C GLU A 37 16.95 -20.18 6.88
N VAL A 38 17.42 -20.16 8.13
CA VAL A 38 17.17 -19.08 9.08
C VAL A 38 18.49 -18.63 9.70
N ASP A 39 18.82 -17.35 9.53
CA ASP A 39 19.92 -16.69 10.24
C ASP A 39 19.35 -15.79 11.33
N ALA A 40 20.00 -15.71 12.49
CA ALA A 40 19.55 -14.86 13.60
C ALA A 40 20.52 -13.70 13.90
N LEU A 41 19.94 -12.51 13.97
CA LEU A 41 20.58 -11.28 14.36
C LEU A 41 20.04 -10.84 15.73
N VAL A 42 20.85 -10.99 16.77
CA VAL A 42 20.44 -10.61 18.13
C VAL A 42 21.20 -9.37 18.56
N ALA A 43 20.46 -8.33 18.94
CA ALA A 43 21.07 -7.14 19.51
C ALA A 43 21.35 -7.33 21.01
N VAL A 44 22.62 -7.27 21.41
CA VAL A 44 23.04 -7.38 22.83
C VAL A 44 23.82 -6.14 23.27
N GLU A 45 23.75 -5.81 24.57
CA GLU A 45 24.60 -4.78 25.18
C GLU A 45 26.03 -5.30 25.42
N ARG A 46 26.97 -4.37 25.61
CA ARG A 46 28.38 -4.69 25.85
C ARG A 46 28.48 -5.52 27.15
N ASN A 47 29.13 -6.70 27.07
CA ASN A 47 29.42 -7.61 28.18
C ASN A 47 28.26 -8.50 28.70
N GLU A 48 27.22 -8.81 27.92
CA GLU A 48 26.35 -9.96 28.27
C GLU A 48 27.14 -11.27 28.04
N PRO A 49 27.50 -12.05 29.08
CA PRO A 49 28.36 -13.23 28.94
C PRO A 49 27.64 -14.47 28.39
N ASP A 50 26.35 -14.37 28.08
CA ASP A 50 25.44 -15.51 27.98
C ASP A 50 24.53 -15.39 26.73
N LEU A 51 25.05 -15.74 25.55
CA LEU A 51 24.26 -15.88 24.30
C LEU A 51 23.50 -17.22 24.26
N ARG A 52 22.94 -17.64 25.41
CA ARG A 52 22.51 -19.03 25.71
C ARG A 52 21.52 -19.61 24.70
N TYR A 53 20.54 -18.84 24.23
CA TYR A 53 19.56 -19.34 23.26
C TYR A 53 20.19 -19.58 21.89
N ALA A 54 20.94 -18.61 21.37
CA ALA A 54 21.44 -18.68 20.01
C ALA A 54 22.63 -19.65 19.88
N GLU A 55 23.39 -19.88 20.95
CA GLU A 55 24.34 -21.00 21.06
C GLU A 55 23.65 -22.36 21.00
N GLN A 56 22.56 -22.56 21.76
CA GLN A 56 21.79 -23.82 21.73
C GLN A 56 21.01 -24.06 20.43
N ALA A 57 20.88 -23.05 19.58
CA ALA A 57 20.21 -23.13 18.29
C ALA A 57 21.20 -23.16 17.10
N GLU A 58 22.52 -23.14 17.36
CA GLU A 58 23.60 -23.12 16.36
C GLU A 58 23.45 -21.98 15.33
N LEU A 59 22.90 -20.84 15.73
CA LEU A 59 22.63 -19.72 14.81
C LEU A 59 23.86 -18.80 14.67
N PRO A 60 24.16 -18.28 13.47
CA PRO A 60 25.23 -17.31 13.30
C PRO A 60 24.83 -15.94 13.88
N ILE A 61 25.27 -15.64 15.11
CA ILE A 61 24.91 -14.41 15.83
C ILE A 61 25.77 -13.23 15.37
N LEU A 62 25.13 -12.13 15.00
CA LEU A 62 25.82 -10.87 14.74
C LEU A 62 25.41 -9.81 15.78
N VAL A 63 26.34 -9.47 16.67
CA VAL A 63 26.09 -8.53 17.77
C VAL A 63 26.01 -7.09 17.24
N MET A 64 24.84 -6.47 17.37
CA MET A 64 24.66 -5.03 17.11
C MET A 64 24.70 -4.22 18.40
N ARG A 65 25.76 -3.41 18.57
CA ARG A 65 25.94 -2.50 19.72
C ARG A 65 24.78 -1.48 19.82
N ASP A 66 24.31 -1.21 21.04
CA ASP A 66 23.39 -0.11 21.42
C ASP A 66 21.98 -0.13 20.81
N PHE A 67 21.40 -1.30 20.48
CA PHE A 67 20.04 -1.36 19.94
C PHE A 67 18.93 -1.41 21.01
N ARG A 68 19.19 -2.02 22.19
CA ARG A 68 18.13 -2.31 23.19
C ARG A 68 17.45 -1.06 23.76
N ARG A 69 18.14 0.08 23.86
CA ARG A 69 17.59 1.31 24.48
C ARG A 69 18.29 2.57 23.97
N ALA A 70 18.02 3.00 22.75
CA ALA A 70 18.12 4.44 22.51
C ALA A 70 16.89 5.06 23.21
N PRO A 71 17.04 5.90 24.26
CA PRO A 71 15.90 6.69 24.71
C PRO A 71 15.34 7.41 23.48
N VAL A 72 14.01 7.46 23.33
CA VAL A 72 13.32 8.11 22.18
C VAL A 72 13.86 9.52 21.91
N LYS A 73 14.45 10.17 22.93
CA LYS A 73 15.16 11.45 22.88
C LYS A 73 16.48 11.46 22.07
N SER A 74 17.06 10.32 21.71
CA SER A 74 18.32 10.23 20.94
C SER A 74 18.06 9.74 19.51
N LEU A 75 17.31 10.54 18.76
CA LEU A 75 16.98 10.28 17.35
C LEU A 75 18.24 9.97 16.51
N ALA A 76 19.37 10.63 16.80
CA ALA A 76 20.65 10.38 16.15
C ALA A 76 21.14 8.93 16.27
N LYS A 77 20.97 8.29 17.45
CA LYS A 77 21.34 6.88 17.65
C LYS A 77 20.43 5.93 16.87
N VAL A 78 19.13 6.22 16.82
CA VAL A 78 18.16 5.45 16.03
C VAL A 78 18.51 5.52 14.54
N CYS A 79 18.83 6.71 14.02
CA CYS A 79 19.28 6.90 12.63
C CYS A 79 20.58 6.16 12.35
N ALA A 80 21.59 6.28 13.22
CA ALA A 80 22.88 5.59 13.06
C ALA A 80 22.71 4.06 13.04
N ASN A 81 21.91 3.51 13.95
CA ASN A 81 21.63 2.07 13.98
C ASN A 81 20.80 1.60 12.78
N SER A 82 19.88 2.43 12.29
CA SER A 82 19.13 2.18 11.06
C SER A 82 20.05 2.08 9.84
N VAL A 83 21.02 2.99 9.70
CA VAL A 83 22.01 2.97 8.61
C VAL A 83 22.93 1.75 8.72
N ARG A 84 23.35 1.38 9.93
CA ARG A 84 24.14 0.17 10.18
C ARG A 84 23.37 -1.09 9.78
N PHE A 85 22.12 -1.22 10.21
CA PHE A 85 21.26 -2.34 9.85
C PHE A 85 21.05 -2.42 8.34
N ALA A 86 20.77 -1.29 7.67
CA ALA A 86 20.65 -1.24 6.22
C ALA A 86 21.93 -1.71 5.51
N THR A 87 23.09 -1.31 6.03
CA THR A 87 24.40 -1.70 5.50
C THR A 87 24.64 -3.20 5.67
N LEU A 88 24.31 -3.77 6.83
CA LEU A 88 24.39 -5.21 7.09
C LEU A 88 23.47 -5.99 6.16
N LEU A 89 22.22 -5.56 6.01
CA LEU A 89 21.24 -6.21 5.13
C LEU A 89 21.67 -6.17 3.67
N ARG A 90 22.37 -5.11 3.24
CA ARG A 90 22.90 -4.99 1.87
C ARG A 90 24.16 -5.82 1.65
N ARG A 91 25.09 -5.84 2.61
CA ARG A 91 26.44 -6.42 2.43
C ARG A 91 26.55 -7.85 2.92
N ARG A 92 25.98 -8.18 4.08
CA ARG A 92 26.14 -9.48 4.75
C ARG A 92 24.97 -10.42 4.49
N PHE A 93 23.76 -9.87 4.36
CA PHE A 93 22.52 -10.65 4.17
C PHE A 93 21.80 -10.33 2.85
N PRO A 94 22.48 -10.29 1.68
CA PRO A 94 21.87 -9.87 0.41
C PRO A 94 20.76 -10.85 -0.05
N ARG A 95 20.90 -12.14 0.29
CA ARG A 95 19.97 -13.23 -0.06
C ARG A 95 18.68 -13.21 0.77
N HIS A 96 18.70 -12.61 1.96
CA HIS A 96 17.57 -12.55 2.88
C HIS A 96 16.52 -11.56 2.40
N ARG A 97 15.54 -12.07 1.64
CA ARG A 97 14.36 -11.32 1.19
C ARG A 97 13.29 -11.23 2.27
N THR A 98 13.33 -12.08 3.29
CA THR A 98 12.38 -12.07 4.41
C THR A 98 13.10 -11.73 5.72
N VAL A 99 12.55 -10.78 6.48
CA VAL A 99 13.03 -10.39 7.80
C VAL A 99 11.91 -10.64 8.82
N TYR A 100 12.21 -11.34 9.90
CA TYR A 100 11.28 -11.60 10.99
C TYR A 100 11.76 -10.87 12.24
N CYS A 101 11.03 -9.85 12.65
CA CYS A 101 11.36 -9.02 13.79
C CYS A 101 10.59 -9.49 15.03
N ASN A 102 11.29 -10.02 16.02
CA ASN A 102 10.75 -10.41 17.31
C ASN A 102 10.75 -9.19 18.24
N THR A 103 9.65 -8.93 18.96
CA THR A 103 9.45 -7.80 19.91
C THR A 103 9.25 -6.42 19.28
N PHE A 104 8.61 -5.49 20.01
CA PHE A 104 8.46 -4.10 19.56
C PHE A 104 9.80 -3.37 19.35
N ALA A 105 10.84 -3.73 20.13
CA ALA A 105 12.15 -3.07 20.07
C ALA A 105 12.83 -3.21 18.69
N THR A 106 12.42 -4.17 17.87
CA THR A 106 12.95 -4.40 16.52
C THR A 106 12.16 -3.66 15.42
N LEU A 107 11.17 -2.81 15.78
CA LEU A 107 10.41 -2.00 14.83
C LEU A 107 11.29 -1.16 13.87
N PRO A 108 12.37 -0.48 14.31
CA PRO A 108 13.23 0.24 13.37
C PRO A 108 13.85 -0.67 12.31
N ALA A 109 14.29 -1.88 12.69
CA ALA A 109 14.79 -2.88 11.75
C ALA A 109 13.70 -3.32 10.77
N ALA A 110 12.46 -3.49 11.25
CA ALA A 110 11.33 -3.84 10.40
C ALA A 110 11.03 -2.78 9.34
N ILE A 111 11.03 -1.50 9.74
CA ILE A 111 10.83 -0.36 8.83
C ILE A 111 11.94 -0.32 7.79
N ILE A 112 13.21 -0.42 8.21
CA ILE A 112 14.35 -0.38 7.28
C ILE A 112 14.35 -1.56 6.31
N ALA A 113 14.07 -2.78 6.77
CA ALA A 113 13.92 -3.94 5.90
C ALA A 113 12.86 -3.68 4.82
N ARG A 114 11.73 -3.08 5.20
CA ARG A 114 10.63 -2.78 4.29
C ARG A 114 10.93 -1.65 3.31
N VAL A 115 11.68 -0.63 3.72
CA VAL A 115 12.25 0.41 2.83
C VAL A 115 13.19 -0.23 1.80
N MET A 116 13.99 -1.20 2.23
CA MET A 116 14.88 -1.99 1.37
C MET A 116 14.20 -3.11 0.57
N ARG A 117 12.86 -3.04 0.42
CA ARG A 117 12.05 -3.98 -0.35
C ARG A 117 12.17 -5.44 0.10
N ARG A 118 12.35 -5.67 1.41
CA ARG A 118 12.24 -7.01 2.02
C ARG A 118 10.82 -7.23 2.55
N ARG A 119 10.35 -8.48 2.55
CA ARG A 119 9.15 -8.89 3.29
C ARG A 119 9.49 -8.82 4.77
N CYS A 120 8.62 -8.24 5.59
CA CYS A 120 8.88 -8.07 7.00
C CYS A 120 7.68 -8.49 7.85
N PHE A 121 7.96 -9.30 8.87
CA PHE A 121 7.04 -9.64 9.93
C PHE A 121 7.48 -8.96 11.23
N LEU A 122 6.54 -8.46 12.02
CA LEU A 122 6.79 -7.93 13.35
C LEU A 122 5.91 -8.68 14.35
N HIS A 123 6.52 -9.42 15.26
CA HIS A 123 5.84 -10.18 16.31
C HIS A 123 5.89 -9.44 17.62
N LEU A 124 4.72 -9.04 18.12
CA LEU A 124 4.58 -8.25 19.34
C LEU A 124 4.21 -9.14 20.51
N HIS A 125 5.06 -9.07 21.54
CA HIS A 125 4.95 -9.80 22.79
C HIS A 125 4.70 -8.86 23.96
N GLU A 126 4.56 -7.56 23.75
CA GLU A 126 4.46 -6.56 24.81
C GLU A 126 3.19 -5.73 24.66
N THR A 127 2.65 -5.28 25.79
CA THR A 127 1.61 -4.25 25.79
C THR A 127 2.16 -2.92 25.31
N SER A 128 1.31 -2.10 24.69
CA SER A 128 1.71 -0.76 24.27
C SER A 128 2.19 0.07 25.46
N PRO A 129 3.38 0.69 25.39
CA PRO A 129 3.90 1.54 26.47
C PRO A 129 3.07 2.81 26.68
N SER A 130 2.47 3.34 25.60
CA SER A 130 1.63 4.54 25.65
C SER A 130 0.76 4.68 24.40
N PRO A 131 -0.34 5.46 24.45
CA PRO A 131 -1.17 5.74 23.28
C PRO A 131 -0.40 6.37 22.10
N ALA A 132 0.60 7.20 22.38
CA ALA A 132 1.44 7.82 21.35
C ALA A 132 2.28 6.78 20.61
N VAL A 133 2.84 5.80 21.32
CA VAL A 133 3.63 4.71 20.74
C VAL A 133 2.73 3.76 19.93
N ALA A 134 1.51 3.50 20.38
CA ALA A 134 0.52 2.76 19.59
C ALA A 134 0.18 3.46 18.27
N SER A 135 -0.02 4.78 18.29
CA SER A 135 -0.29 5.57 17.09
C SER A 135 0.89 5.55 16.10
N LEU A 136 2.12 5.59 16.62
CA LEU A 136 3.34 5.46 15.82
C LEU A 136 3.38 4.10 15.10
N LEU A 137 3.14 2.99 15.81
CA LEU A 137 3.09 1.66 15.21
C LEU A 137 1.99 1.57 14.14
N LYS A 138 0.78 2.06 14.44
CA LYS A 138 -0.35 2.07 13.50
C LYS A 138 0.00 2.82 12.21
N THR A 139 0.71 3.94 12.33
CA THR A 139 1.21 4.71 11.19
C THR A 139 2.28 3.92 10.43
N ALA A 140 3.22 3.28 11.13
CA ALA A 140 4.25 2.46 10.50
C ALA A 140 3.67 1.27 9.73
N ILE A 141 2.67 0.57 10.28
CA ILE A 141 1.96 -0.51 9.58
C ILE A 141 1.31 0.02 8.31
N ARG A 142 0.58 1.14 8.37
CA ARG A 142 -0.10 1.73 7.21
C ARG A 142 0.88 2.20 6.14
N VAL A 143 1.93 2.91 6.52
CA VAL A 143 2.89 3.54 5.59
C VAL A 143 3.82 2.51 4.96
N PHE A 144 4.33 1.57 5.76
CA PHE A 144 5.31 0.60 5.28
C PHE A 144 4.66 -0.74 4.86
N GLY A 145 3.41 -1.01 5.24
CA GLY A 145 2.73 -2.28 4.97
C GLY A 145 3.43 -3.43 5.70
N LEU A 146 3.60 -3.28 7.02
CA LEU A 146 4.21 -4.30 7.87
C LEU A 146 3.18 -5.39 8.21
N GLN A 147 3.56 -6.66 8.07
CA GLN A 147 2.75 -7.77 8.57
C GLN A 147 3.01 -7.91 10.06
N THR A 148 1.97 -7.81 10.88
CA THR A 148 2.08 -7.80 12.34
C THR A 148 1.34 -8.97 12.94
N VAL A 149 2.00 -9.66 13.88
CA VAL A 149 1.41 -10.75 14.65
C VAL A 149 1.48 -10.43 16.14
N PHE A 150 0.42 -10.78 16.85
CA PHE A 150 0.23 -10.54 18.27
C PHE A 150 0.05 -11.89 18.97
N VAL A 151 0.65 -12.06 20.15
CA VAL A 151 0.50 -13.29 20.93
C VAL A 151 -0.89 -13.48 21.51
N SER A 152 -1.69 -12.42 21.61
CA SER A 152 -3.01 -12.42 22.21
C SER A 152 -3.86 -11.25 21.70
N GLN A 153 -5.17 -11.38 21.84
CA GLN A 153 -6.13 -10.33 21.54
C GLN A 153 -5.99 -9.15 22.51
N ALA A 154 -5.73 -9.41 23.79
CA ALA A 154 -5.45 -8.35 24.78
C ALA A 154 -4.24 -7.48 24.39
N ILE A 155 -3.19 -8.10 23.82
CA ILE A 155 -2.06 -7.34 23.29
C ILE A 155 -2.50 -6.53 22.07
N LYS A 156 -3.19 -7.14 21.09
CA LYS A 156 -3.67 -6.44 19.90
C LYS A 156 -4.51 -5.20 20.22
N GLU A 157 -5.38 -5.30 21.22
CA GLU A 157 -6.21 -4.19 21.74
C GLU A 157 -5.39 -3.11 22.42
N SER A 158 -4.39 -3.48 23.23
CA SER A 158 -3.46 -2.50 23.83
C SER A 158 -2.76 -1.63 22.77
N TRP A 159 -2.61 -2.14 21.55
CA TRP A 159 -2.04 -1.45 20.39
C TRP A 159 -3.08 -0.74 19.48
N ARG A 160 -4.40 -0.83 19.75
CA ARG A 160 -5.49 -0.19 18.98
C ARG A 160 -5.57 -0.60 17.50
N LEU A 161 -5.37 -1.90 17.25
CA LEU A 161 -5.27 -2.51 15.92
C LEU A 161 -6.32 -3.58 15.65
N GLU A 162 -7.45 -3.55 16.36
CA GLU A 162 -8.54 -4.52 16.30
C GLU A 162 -9.02 -4.77 14.86
N ASN A 163 -9.22 -3.68 14.11
CA ASN A 163 -9.79 -3.68 12.75
C ASN A 163 -8.73 -3.66 11.63
N HIS A 164 -7.46 -3.95 11.93
CA HIS A 164 -6.40 -3.87 10.91
C HIS A 164 -6.17 -5.24 10.26
N ALA A 165 -6.46 -5.38 8.96
CA ALA A 165 -6.35 -6.66 8.24
C ALA A 165 -4.94 -7.29 8.27
N GLN A 166 -3.90 -6.47 8.40
CA GLN A 166 -2.49 -6.89 8.51
C GLN A 166 -2.05 -7.23 9.95
N ALA A 167 -2.96 -7.20 10.92
CA ALA A 167 -2.72 -7.50 12.34
C ALA A 167 -3.46 -8.78 12.75
N GLN A 168 -2.73 -9.87 12.93
CA GLN A 168 -3.30 -11.19 13.27
C GLN A 168 -2.89 -11.63 14.67
N VAL A 169 -3.75 -12.39 15.35
CA VAL A 169 -3.41 -13.01 16.62
C VAL A 169 -2.99 -14.45 16.36
N VAL A 170 -1.83 -14.85 16.88
CA VAL A 170 -1.37 -16.24 16.90
C VAL A 170 -0.99 -16.57 18.34
N HIS A 171 -1.85 -17.31 19.02
CA HIS A 171 -1.58 -17.75 20.40
C HIS A 171 -0.36 -18.65 20.45
N ASN A 172 0.49 -18.41 21.45
CA ASN A 172 1.62 -19.28 21.75
C ASN A 172 1.15 -20.70 22.08
N GLY A 173 2.01 -21.68 21.83
CA GLY A 173 1.86 -23.05 22.30
C GLY A 173 3.15 -23.58 22.91
N ILE A 174 3.03 -24.65 23.68
CA ILE A 174 4.13 -25.31 24.38
C ILE A 174 4.14 -26.81 24.09
N PRO A 175 5.32 -27.47 24.10
CA PRO A 175 5.42 -28.92 23.92
C PRO A 175 4.67 -29.68 25.02
N ASP A 176 4.24 -30.89 24.67
CA ASP A 176 3.58 -31.78 25.62
C ASP A 176 4.55 -32.32 26.69
N LEU A 177 4.03 -32.98 27.73
CA LEU A 177 4.79 -33.65 28.77
C LEU A 177 5.38 -34.96 28.25
N ASP A 178 6.69 -35.14 28.44
CA ASP A 178 7.30 -36.46 28.31
C ASP A 178 7.09 -37.25 29.61
N TRP A 179 6.02 -38.04 29.65
CA TRP A 179 5.61 -38.84 30.81
C TRP A 179 6.62 -39.94 31.16
N THR A 180 7.52 -40.34 30.25
CA THR A 180 8.47 -41.43 30.49
C THR A 180 9.62 -41.03 31.42
N GLY A 181 9.99 -39.75 31.44
CA GLY A 181 11.02 -39.20 32.34
C GLY A 181 10.47 -38.74 33.70
N LEU A 182 9.16 -38.53 33.80
CA LEU A 182 8.45 -38.06 35.00
C LEU A 182 8.43 -39.12 36.13
N ASP A 183 8.41 -40.41 35.77
CA ASP A 183 8.44 -41.53 36.73
C ASP A 183 9.75 -41.62 37.54
N ARG A 184 10.84 -41.01 37.04
CA ARG A 184 12.16 -41.05 37.69
C ARG A 184 12.43 -39.87 38.63
N ALA A 185 11.60 -38.83 38.60
CA ALA A 185 11.85 -37.57 39.31
C ALA A 185 11.16 -37.47 40.69
N SER A 186 10.54 -38.54 41.19
CA SER A 186 10.00 -38.59 42.55
C SER A 186 11.14 -38.47 43.59
N PRO A 187 11.11 -37.48 44.49
CA PRO A 187 12.11 -37.39 45.56
C PRO A 187 11.79 -38.42 46.64
N GLY A 188 12.65 -39.43 46.80
CA GLY A 188 12.69 -40.32 47.96
C GLY A 188 12.15 -41.73 47.71
N GLY A 189 13.05 -42.72 47.80
CA GLY A 189 12.72 -44.15 47.83
C GLY A 189 13.64 -45.00 46.97
N SER A 190 14.83 -45.31 47.48
CA SER A 190 15.51 -46.56 47.13
C SER A 190 14.67 -47.69 47.70
N ASP A 191 13.95 -48.40 46.84
CA ASP A 191 13.77 -49.86 46.88
C ASP A 191 12.74 -50.25 45.80
N ALA A 192 13.10 -51.30 45.07
CA ALA A 192 12.33 -51.88 43.98
C ALA A 192 11.02 -52.49 44.49
N GLU A 193 9.93 -52.30 43.74
CA GLU A 193 8.95 -53.37 43.49
C GLU A 193 7.99 -52.96 42.35
N GLU A 194 7.77 -53.91 41.45
CA GLU A 194 6.88 -53.84 40.30
C GLU A 194 5.43 -53.67 40.76
N GLY A 195 4.77 -52.57 40.36
CA GLY A 195 3.34 -52.38 40.64
C GLY A 195 2.87 -50.95 40.95
N ARG A 196 3.62 -49.90 40.61
CA ARG A 196 3.18 -48.51 40.89
C ARG A 196 2.18 -48.01 39.85
N ALA A 197 1.02 -47.60 40.35
CA ALA A 197 -0.07 -47.00 39.62
C ALA A 197 0.37 -45.78 38.77
N ASN A 198 -0.31 -45.60 37.64
CA ASN A 198 -0.17 -44.48 36.70
C ASN A 198 -0.02 -43.12 37.45
N PRO A 199 0.99 -42.28 37.14
CA PRO A 199 1.23 -40.96 37.77
C PRO A 199 0.04 -40.01 37.79
N LYS A 200 -1.01 -40.31 37.03
CA LYS A 200 -2.30 -39.62 37.05
C LYS A 200 -3.06 -39.70 38.40
N GLN A 201 -2.63 -40.49 39.38
CA GLN A 201 -3.49 -40.80 40.55
C GLN A 201 -3.11 -40.23 41.93
N SER A 202 -1.89 -39.72 42.20
CA SER A 202 -1.59 -39.07 43.50
C SER A 202 -1.21 -37.60 43.35
N ARG A 203 -2.20 -36.70 43.51
CA ARG A 203 -1.92 -35.27 43.64
C ARG A 203 -1.42 -34.98 45.06
N ASN A 204 -0.16 -34.59 45.17
CA ASN A 204 0.57 -34.36 46.42
C ASN A 204 0.30 -32.99 47.04
N TRP A 205 -0.03 -31.98 46.21
CA TRP A 205 -0.34 -30.63 46.68
C TRP A 205 -1.74 -30.20 46.28
N ASP A 206 -2.35 -29.37 47.12
CA ASP A 206 -3.65 -28.79 46.88
C ASP A 206 -3.54 -27.53 46.03
N ILE A 207 -2.58 -26.67 46.35
CA ILE A 207 -2.33 -25.40 45.65
C ILE A 207 -0.88 -25.35 45.19
N ALA A 208 -0.62 -24.91 43.95
CA ALA A 208 0.71 -24.60 43.47
C ALA A 208 0.79 -23.20 42.88
N PHE A 209 1.82 -22.45 43.28
CA PHE A 209 2.25 -21.22 42.64
C PHE A 209 3.59 -21.45 41.95
N VAL A 210 3.67 -21.10 40.67
CA VAL A 210 4.90 -21.20 39.87
C VAL A 210 5.18 -19.86 39.20
N GLY A 211 6.27 -19.21 39.59
CA GLY A 211 6.67 -17.95 38.98
C GLY A 211 7.69 -17.17 39.81
N ARG A 212 8.19 -16.07 39.24
CA ARG A 212 9.10 -15.18 39.98
C ARG A 212 8.40 -14.59 41.21
N LEU A 213 9.07 -14.62 42.36
CA LEU A 213 8.57 -14.11 43.62
C LEU A 213 8.67 -12.58 43.63
N THR A 214 7.75 -11.94 42.92
CA THR A 214 7.73 -10.49 42.67
C THR A 214 6.32 -9.93 42.84
N GLU A 215 6.24 -8.63 43.11
CA GLU A 215 4.96 -7.91 43.20
C GLU A 215 4.15 -8.03 41.91
N LYS A 216 4.80 -7.91 40.74
CA LYS A 216 4.14 -8.04 39.42
C LYS A 216 3.47 -9.39 39.20
N LYS A 217 4.02 -10.46 39.76
CA LYS A 217 3.46 -11.82 39.69
C LYS A 217 2.44 -12.10 40.80
N GLY A 218 2.15 -11.12 41.65
CA GLY A 218 1.15 -11.20 42.71
C GLY A 218 1.53 -12.10 43.86
N PHE A 219 2.82 -12.32 44.10
CA PHE A 219 3.28 -13.21 45.17
C PHE A 219 2.79 -12.75 46.56
N HIS A 220 2.73 -11.44 46.82
CA HIS A 220 2.17 -10.90 48.06
C HIS A 220 0.66 -11.15 48.18
N VAL A 221 -0.08 -11.05 47.07
CA VAL A 221 -1.52 -11.32 47.01
C VAL A 221 -1.81 -12.80 47.31
N LEU A 222 -0.96 -13.71 46.81
CA LEU A 222 -1.02 -15.12 47.19
C LEU A 222 -0.88 -15.29 48.70
N LEU A 223 0.16 -14.70 49.30
CA LEU A 223 0.39 -14.84 50.75
C LEU A 223 -0.79 -14.31 51.57
N GLU A 224 -1.36 -13.17 51.18
CA GLU A 224 -2.56 -12.61 51.82
C GLU A 224 -3.78 -13.54 51.66
N ALA A 225 -4.00 -14.09 50.47
CA ALA A 225 -5.07 -15.06 50.23
C ALA A 225 -4.87 -16.36 51.02
N LEU A 226 -3.63 -16.83 51.19
CA LEU A 226 -3.32 -17.99 52.02
C LEU A 226 -3.60 -17.71 53.49
N ARG A 227 -3.35 -16.51 54.00
CA ARG A 227 -3.72 -16.14 55.39
C ARG A 227 -5.23 -16.17 55.61
N ILE A 228 -6.00 -15.77 54.61
CA ILE A 228 -7.48 -15.86 54.65
C ILE A 228 -7.94 -17.33 54.64
N LEU A 229 -7.20 -18.22 53.96
CA LEU A 229 -7.48 -19.66 53.90
C LEU A 229 -6.96 -20.46 55.10
N ASP A 230 -6.12 -19.87 55.94
CA ASP A 230 -5.49 -20.52 57.09
C ASP A 230 -6.48 -20.63 58.25
N THR A 231 -7.46 -21.51 58.10
CA THR A 231 -8.52 -21.77 59.09
C THR A 231 -8.55 -23.25 59.50
N PRO A 232 -9.11 -23.59 60.66
CA PRO A 232 -9.24 -24.98 61.11
C PRO A 232 -9.95 -25.89 60.11
N GLU A 233 -10.93 -25.37 59.35
CA GLU A 233 -11.67 -26.13 58.32
C GLU A 233 -10.80 -26.50 57.11
N ARG A 234 -9.66 -25.84 56.94
CA ARG A 234 -8.69 -26.06 55.86
C ARG A 234 -7.38 -26.67 56.34
N ALA A 235 -7.34 -27.13 57.60
CA ALA A 235 -6.17 -27.77 58.18
C ALA A 235 -5.66 -28.93 57.32
N GLY A 236 -4.34 -28.93 57.07
CA GLY A 236 -3.67 -29.94 56.26
C GLY A 236 -3.64 -29.66 54.76
N THR A 237 -4.18 -28.52 54.30
CA THR A 237 -4.03 -28.08 52.90
C THR A 237 -2.56 -27.85 52.57
N LYS A 238 -2.06 -28.51 51.52
CA LYS A 238 -0.65 -28.43 51.10
C LYS A 238 -0.45 -27.44 49.97
N VAL A 239 0.40 -26.44 50.20
CA VAL A 239 0.71 -25.36 49.27
C VAL A 239 2.15 -25.47 48.81
N LEU A 240 2.35 -25.55 47.49
CA LEU A 240 3.65 -25.57 46.87
C LEU A 240 3.99 -24.19 46.28
N ILE A 241 5.19 -23.69 46.58
CA ILE A 241 5.73 -22.46 46.01
C ILE A 241 7.02 -22.79 45.24
N LEU A 242 7.00 -22.51 43.93
CA LEU A 242 8.12 -22.68 43.01
C LEU A 242 8.51 -21.36 42.35
N GLY A 243 9.81 -21.09 42.33
CA GLY A 243 10.41 -19.92 41.71
C GLY A 243 11.35 -19.18 42.64
N GLY A 244 12.09 -18.22 42.07
CA GLY A 244 13.06 -17.40 42.79
C GLY A 244 12.75 -15.92 42.77
N CYS A 245 13.46 -15.16 43.60
CA CYS A 245 13.51 -13.71 43.55
C CYS A 245 14.37 -13.23 42.35
N LEU A 246 14.29 -11.93 42.05
CA LEU A 246 15.23 -11.32 41.10
C LEU A 246 16.66 -11.36 41.67
N PRO A 247 17.71 -11.38 40.81
CA PRO A 247 19.09 -11.31 41.27
C PRO A 247 19.31 -10.13 42.24
N GLY A 248 19.91 -10.41 43.41
CA GLY A 248 20.15 -9.41 44.45
C GLY A 248 18.97 -9.14 45.41
N VAL A 249 17.85 -9.84 45.26
CA VAL A 249 16.68 -9.74 46.16
C VAL A 249 16.54 -11.04 46.94
N SER A 250 16.34 -10.96 48.26
CA SER A 250 16.06 -12.11 49.14
C SER A 250 14.66 -12.01 49.75
N LEU A 251 14.04 -13.16 50.02
CA LEU A 251 12.80 -13.19 50.81
C LEU A 251 13.06 -12.81 52.27
N PRO A 252 12.09 -12.19 52.97
CA PRO A 252 12.13 -12.05 54.41
C PRO A 252 12.29 -13.42 55.11
N PRO A 253 13.15 -13.53 56.14
CA PRO A 253 13.24 -14.73 56.96
C PRO A 253 11.87 -15.06 57.59
N GLY A 254 11.48 -16.33 57.58
CA GLY A 254 10.22 -16.78 58.20
C GLY A 254 8.94 -16.44 57.42
N ILE A 255 9.02 -15.94 56.19
CA ILE A 255 7.83 -15.57 55.38
C ILE A 255 6.79 -16.70 55.21
N PHE A 256 7.21 -17.96 55.39
CA PHE A 256 6.36 -19.15 55.32
C PHE A 256 6.10 -19.80 56.68
N SER A 257 6.55 -19.20 57.78
CA SER A 257 6.47 -19.76 59.13
C SER A 257 5.21 -19.34 59.90
N ASP A 258 4.51 -18.31 59.45
CA ASP A 258 3.34 -17.72 60.13
C ASP A 258 2.00 -18.35 59.67
N PHE A 259 1.97 -19.65 59.40
CA PHE A 259 0.76 -20.39 59.00
C PHE A 259 0.49 -21.54 59.97
N GLU A 260 -0.68 -21.55 60.62
CA GLU A 260 -1.02 -22.49 61.70
C GLU A 260 -1.63 -23.79 61.18
N HIS A 261 -2.43 -23.71 60.12
CA HIS A 261 -3.23 -24.82 59.59
C HIS A 261 -2.80 -25.28 58.19
N LEU A 262 -2.17 -24.40 57.40
CA LEU A 262 -1.64 -24.73 56.06
C LEU A 262 -0.19 -25.26 56.12
N GLN A 263 0.12 -26.25 55.28
CA GLN A 263 1.50 -26.70 55.06
C GLN A 263 2.08 -26.02 53.82
N ILE A 264 3.11 -25.18 53.98
CA ILE A 264 3.79 -24.52 52.86
C ILE A 264 5.14 -25.17 52.56
N ASP A 265 5.26 -25.73 51.36
CA ASP A 265 6.51 -26.26 50.81
C ASP A 265 7.10 -25.25 49.80
N TYR A 266 8.27 -24.69 50.10
CA TYR A 266 9.01 -23.82 49.19
C TYR A 266 10.24 -24.55 48.64
N LEU A 267 10.26 -24.84 47.33
CA LEU A 267 11.35 -25.62 46.69
C LEU A 267 12.29 -24.77 45.82
N GLY A 268 12.13 -23.43 45.82
CA GLY A 268 12.95 -22.53 45.02
C GLY A 268 12.76 -22.68 43.51
N GLU A 269 13.77 -22.28 42.73
CA GLU A 269 13.75 -22.39 41.27
C GLU A 269 13.97 -23.83 40.81
N ARG A 270 13.08 -24.31 39.94
CA ARG A 270 13.05 -25.70 39.45
C ARG A 270 12.88 -25.69 37.92
N ALA A 271 13.74 -26.42 37.21
CA ALA A 271 13.63 -26.58 35.76
C ALA A 271 12.47 -27.51 35.34
N ASP A 272 12.00 -28.33 36.27
CA ASP A 272 11.02 -29.41 36.12
C ASP A 272 9.63 -29.02 36.66
N ALA A 273 9.27 -27.73 36.65
CA ALA A 273 7.98 -27.19 37.11
C ALA A 273 6.73 -27.94 36.58
N ALA A 274 6.88 -28.53 35.40
CA ALA A 274 5.92 -29.41 34.75
C ALA A 274 5.44 -30.59 35.63
N VAL A 275 6.37 -31.24 36.34
CA VAL A 275 6.11 -32.37 37.25
C VAL A 275 5.16 -31.93 38.36
N PHE A 276 5.45 -30.77 38.92
CA PHE A 276 4.77 -30.25 40.09
C PHE A 276 3.33 -29.86 39.77
N PHE A 277 3.07 -29.26 38.60
CA PHE A 277 1.69 -29.00 38.18
C PHE A 277 0.86 -30.29 38.05
N ALA A 278 1.45 -31.38 37.57
CA ALA A 278 0.75 -32.67 37.46
C ALA A 278 0.42 -33.27 38.84
N GLN A 279 1.25 -32.96 39.85
CA GLN A 279 1.07 -33.37 41.24
C GLN A 279 0.24 -32.37 42.06
N SER A 280 -0.26 -31.28 41.48
CA SER A 280 -1.06 -30.27 42.19
C SER A 280 -2.52 -30.24 41.74
N LYS A 281 -3.47 -30.01 42.64
CA LYS A 281 -4.90 -29.90 42.30
C LYS A 281 -5.21 -28.57 41.59
N VAL A 282 -4.75 -27.46 42.16
CA VAL A 282 -5.05 -26.09 41.67
C VAL A 282 -3.75 -25.30 41.48
N ALA A 283 -3.58 -24.68 40.32
CA ALA A 283 -2.56 -23.70 40.02
C ALA A 283 -3.09 -22.29 40.33
N CYS A 284 -2.33 -21.51 41.10
CA CYS A 284 -2.64 -20.14 41.45
C CYS A 284 -1.76 -19.17 40.64
N ILE A 285 -2.38 -18.31 39.83
CA ILE A 285 -1.68 -17.36 38.94
C ILE A 285 -2.19 -15.92 39.20
N PRO A 286 -1.83 -15.30 40.35
CA PRO A 286 -2.39 -14.03 40.81
C PRO A 286 -1.70 -12.80 40.19
N SER A 287 -1.30 -12.86 38.92
CA SER A 287 -0.52 -11.79 38.28
C SER A 287 -1.21 -10.42 38.38
N LEU A 288 -0.45 -9.38 38.72
CA LEU A 288 -0.93 -7.98 38.72
C LEU A 288 -0.61 -7.28 37.40
N PHE A 289 0.51 -7.66 36.79
CA PHE A 289 0.89 -7.17 35.47
C PHE A 289 0.03 -7.84 34.39
N ALA A 290 -0.37 -7.06 33.38
CA ALA A 290 -1.04 -7.56 32.19
C ALA A 290 -0.06 -8.40 31.36
N ASP A 291 0.08 -9.68 31.74
CA ASP A 291 0.97 -10.62 31.07
C ASP A 291 0.48 -10.87 29.64
N PRO A 292 1.33 -10.70 28.62
CA PRO A 292 0.93 -10.80 27.22
C PRO A 292 0.20 -12.08 26.86
N PHE A 293 0.76 -13.23 27.25
CA PHE A 293 0.15 -14.55 27.08
C PHE A 293 0.96 -15.58 27.91
N PRO A 294 0.67 -15.74 29.21
CA PRO A 294 1.57 -16.43 30.13
C PRO A 294 1.62 -17.94 29.87
N THR A 295 2.80 -18.47 29.56
CA THR A 295 3.00 -19.91 29.34
C THR A 295 2.71 -20.74 30.57
N THR A 296 2.82 -20.17 31.78
CA THR A 296 2.50 -20.85 33.05
C THR A 296 1.03 -21.32 33.10
N ALA A 297 0.10 -20.55 32.54
CA ALA A 297 -1.29 -20.99 32.44
C ALA A 297 -1.42 -22.20 31.50
N LEU A 298 -0.71 -22.18 30.36
CA LEU A 298 -0.68 -23.29 29.43
C LEU A 298 -0.03 -24.54 30.05
N GLU A 299 1.03 -24.36 30.84
CA GLU A 299 1.72 -25.43 31.57
C GLU A 299 0.79 -26.09 32.60
N ALA A 300 -0.02 -25.31 33.31
CA ALA A 300 -1.04 -25.81 34.24
C ALA A 300 -2.17 -26.57 33.51
N LEU A 301 -2.71 -26.01 32.42
CA LEU A 301 -3.75 -26.68 31.60
C LEU A 301 -3.23 -27.99 31.00
N ARG A 302 -2.00 -28.00 30.48
CA ARG A 302 -1.32 -29.19 29.97
C ARG A 302 -1.20 -30.28 31.02
N ALA A 303 -0.97 -29.93 32.28
CA ALA A 303 -0.90 -30.90 33.37
C ALA A 303 -2.28 -31.37 33.88
N GLY A 304 -3.38 -30.86 33.33
CA GLY A 304 -4.72 -31.09 33.88
C GLY A 304 -4.89 -30.48 35.27
N CYS A 305 -4.12 -29.43 35.59
CA CYS A 305 -4.31 -28.67 36.82
C CYS A 305 -5.54 -27.77 36.67
N LEU A 306 -6.33 -27.65 37.73
CA LEU A 306 -7.32 -26.59 37.81
C LEU A 306 -6.61 -25.24 37.94
N VAL A 307 -7.22 -24.12 37.55
CA VAL A 307 -6.54 -22.82 37.59
C VAL A 307 -7.43 -21.79 38.27
N VAL A 308 -6.84 -21.02 39.19
CA VAL A 308 -7.38 -19.76 39.69
C VAL A 308 -6.40 -18.67 39.32
N ALA A 309 -6.82 -17.68 38.55
CA ALA A 309 -5.93 -16.67 37.98
C ALA A 309 -6.55 -15.27 37.99
N SER A 310 -5.70 -14.25 37.96
CA SER A 310 -6.14 -12.87 37.80
C SER A 310 -6.77 -12.61 36.43
N ASP A 311 -7.84 -11.82 36.38
CA ASP A 311 -8.46 -11.29 35.17
C ASP A 311 -7.65 -10.12 34.58
N THR A 312 -6.47 -10.42 34.02
CA THR A 312 -5.58 -9.42 33.43
C THR A 312 -4.76 -9.96 32.25
N GLY A 313 -4.46 -9.09 31.29
CA GLY A 313 -3.64 -9.43 30.11
C GLY A 313 -4.23 -10.57 29.29
N GLY A 314 -3.38 -11.51 28.87
CA GLY A 314 -3.76 -12.70 28.11
C GLY A 314 -4.29 -13.87 28.96
N LEU A 315 -4.40 -13.74 30.30
CA LEU A 315 -4.91 -14.82 31.16
C LEU A 315 -6.35 -15.22 30.81
N PRO A 316 -7.32 -14.28 30.67
CA PRO A 316 -8.71 -14.64 30.37
C PRO A 316 -8.83 -15.38 29.04
N GLU A 317 -8.07 -14.94 28.04
CA GLU A 317 -7.99 -15.54 26.72
C GLU A 317 -7.38 -16.95 26.73
N SER A 318 -6.33 -17.15 27.53
CA SER A 318 -5.68 -18.47 27.71
C SER A 318 -6.56 -19.49 28.44
N LEU A 319 -7.44 -19.02 29.33
CA LEU A 319 -8.31 -19.86 30.17
C LEU A 319 -9.74 -19.98 29.63
N GLN A 320 -10.06 -19.36 28.50
CA GLN A 320 -11.40 -19.43 27.90
C GLN A 320 -11.81 -20.89 27.62
N GLY A 321 -13.03 -21.28 28.01
CA GLY A 321 -13.54 -22.64 27.79
C GLY A 321 -12.94 -23.72 28.69
N THR A 322 -12.15 -23.35 29.69
CA THR A 322 -11.58 -24.25 30.70
C THR A 322 -12.41 -24.26 31.98
N ALA A 323 -12.12 -25.17 32.91
CA ALA A 323 -12.71 -25.22 34.24
C ALA A 323 -12.03 -24.26 35.25
N SER A 324 -11.52 -23.13 34.78
CA SER A 324 -10.74 -22.19 35.60
C SER A 324 -11.59 -21.06 36.18
N VAL A 325 -11.12 -20.44 37.26
CA VAL A 325 -11.76 -19.28 37.89
C VAL A 325 -10.89 -18.05 37.68
N LEU A 326 -11.51 -16.97 37.20
CA LEU A 326 -10.89 -15.66 37.11
C LEU A 326 -11.30 -14.81 38.31
N VAL A 327 -10.33 -14.10 38.89
CA VAL A 327 -10.53 -13.19 40.04
C VAL A 327 -9.99 -11.81 39.71
N LYS A 328 -10.50 -10.77 40.39
CA LYS A 328 -10.00 -9.41 40.19
C LYS A 328 -8.50 -9.31 40.57
N PRO A 329 -7.63 -8.74 39.72
CA PRO A 329 -6.22 -8.59 40.03
C PRO A 329 -6.01 -7.81 41.34
N GLY A 330 -5.19 -8.35 42.24
CA GLY A 330 -4.88 -7.72 43.53
C GLY A 330 -5.91 -7.90 44.63
N ASN A 331 -7.01 -8.63 44.38
CA ASN A 331 -8.01 -8.93 45.40
C ASN A 331 -7.70 -10.29 46.08
N ALA A 332 -7.10 -10.25 47.26
CA ALA A 332 -6.75 -11.44 48.02
C ALA A 332 -7.98 -12.23 48.51
N GLU A 333 -9.09 -11.56 48.85
CA GLU A 333 -10.33 -12.22 49.28
C GLU A 333 -10.98 -13.00 48.14
N GLU A 334 -11.10 -12.40 46.95
CA GLU A 334 -11.60 -13.11 45.76
C GLU A 334 -10.69 -14.28 45.40
N LEU A 335 -9.36 -14.10 45.50
CA LEU A 335 -8.39 -15.17 45.25
C LEU A 335 -8.57 -16.34 46.23
N ALA A 336 -8.69 -16.05 47.53
CA ALA A 336 -8.95 -17.04 48.58
C ALA A 336 -10.26 -17.79 48.32
N ASN A 337 -11.35 -17.07 48.03
CA ASN A 337 -12.65 -17.65 47.71
C ASN A 337 -12.60 -18.53 46.45
N GLY A 338 -11.89 -18.10 45.42
CA GLY A 338 -11.66 -18.87 44.19
C GLY A 338 -10.90 -20.17 44.46
N LEU A 339 -9.83 -20.11 45.25
CA LEU A 339 -9.06 -21.29 45.68
C LEU A 339 -9.92 -22.24 46.51
N ALA A 340 -10.62 -21.75 47.54
CA ALA A 340 -11.53 -22.53 48.37
C ALA A 340 -12.64 -23.21 47.54
N PHE A 341 -13.22 -22.48 46.59
CA PHE A 341 -14.22 -23.02 45.67
C PHE A 341 -13.62 -24.13 44.83
N MET A 342 -12.44 -23.95 44.23
CA MET A 342 -11.83 -24.96 43.37
C MET A 342 -11.41 -26.21 44.14
N LEU A 343 -10.92 -26.06 45.37
CA LEU A 343 -10.61 -27.19 46.25
C LEU A 343 -11.83 -28.00 46.67
N SER A 344 -13.03 -27.40 46.67
CA SER A 344 -14.29 -28.10 47.01
C SER A 344 -14.84 -29.00 45.88
N LYS A 345 -14.23 -28.96 44.69
CA LYS A 345 -14.79 -29.56 43.48
C LYS A 345 -14.04 -30.83 43.07
N PRO A 346 -14.72 -31.82 42.46
CA PRO A 346 -14.06 -33.01 41.95
C PRO A 346 -13.09 -32.62 40.83
N VAL A 347 -11.84 -33.08 40.94
CA VAL A 347 -10.76 -32.70 40.02
C VAL A 347 -10.90 -33.40 38.66
N GLY A 348 -11.32 -34.67 38.63
CA GLY A 348 -11.31 -35.55 37.44
C GLY A 348 -11.78 -34.90 36.14
N GLY A 349 -13.10 -34.85 35.88
CA GLY A 349 -13.62 -34.34 34.61
C GLY A 349 -13.24 -32.89 34.28
N ARG A 350 -12.89 -32.08 35.29
CA ARG A 350 -12.40 -30.71 35.10
C ARG A 350 -10.94 -30.66 34.65
N ALA A 351 -10.11 -31.54 35.18
CA ALA A 351 -8.74 -31.74 34.75
C ALA A 351 -8.70 -32.21 33.29
N ASP A 352 -9.56 -33.15 32.92
CA ASP A 352 -9.69 -33.64 31.55
C ASP A 352 -10.14 -32.53 30.59
N LEU A 353 -11.07 -31.66 31.01
CA LEU A 353 -11.46 -30.48 30.23
C LEU A 353 -10.30 -29.52 30.01
N ASN A 354 -9.55 -29.17 31.07
CA ASN A 354 -8.39 -28.28 30.98
C ASN A 354 -7.31 -28.83 30.05
N ARG A 355 -7.02 -30.13 30.17
CA ARG A 355 -6.08 -30.86 29.31
C ARG A 355 -6.53 -30.85 27.85
N SER A 356 -7.81 -31.13 27.61
CA SER A 356 -8.40 -31.13 26.25
C SER A 356 -8.34 -29.74 25.61
N GLN A 357 -8.57 -28.66 26.38
CA GLN A 357 -8.42 -27.29 25.90
C GLN A 357 -6.97 -26.96 25.53
N TYR A 358 -6.00 -27.41 26.32
CA TYR A 358 -4.59 -27.31 25.97
C TYR A 358 -4.28 -28.04 24.66
N GLU A 359 -4.70 -29.30 24.51
CA GLU A 359 -4.42 -30.11 23.31
C GLU A 359 -5.02 -29.49 22.05
N ALA A 360 -6.26 -29.00 22.15
CA ALA A 360 -6.99 -28.40 21.05
C ALA A 360 -6.42 -27.04 20.61
N ARG A 361 -5.87 -26.24 21.52
CA ARG A 361 -5.53 -24.83 21.26
C ARG A 361 -4.05 -24.50 21.41
N PHE A 362 -3.35 -25.11 22.37
CA PHE A 362 -2.05 -24.63 22.84
C PHE A 362 -0.93 -25.69 22.79
N SER A 363 -1.22 -26.86 22.22
CA SER A 363 -0.19 -27.82 21.84
C SER A 363 0.78 -27.22 20.83
N LEU A 364 2.01 -27.75 20.81
CA LEU A 364 3.05 -27.25 19.94
C LEU A 364 2.67 -27.38 18.45
N ASP A 365 2.02 -28.48 18.08
CA ASP A 365 1.57 -28.71 16.70
C ASP A 365 0.52 -27.69 16.27
N ARG A 366 -0.47 -27.40 17.12
CA ARG A 366 -1.48 -26.38 16.84
C ARG A 366 -0.88 -24.99 16.72
N PHE A 367 0.13 -24.68 17.54
CA PHE A 367 0.87 -23.43 17.41
C PHE A 367 1.65 -23.37 16.08
N LYS A 368 2.36 -24.44 15.72
CA LYS A 368 3.08 -24.55 14.45
C LYS A 368 2.14 -24.36 13.26
N GLU A 369 1.01 -25.04 13.23
CA GLU A 369 0.00 -24.92 12.16
C GLU A 369 -0.46 -23.47 11.97
N ARG A 370 -0.91 -22.81 13.05
CA ARG A 370 -1.35 -21.40 12.99
C ARG A 370 -0.23 -20.46 12.57
N PHE A 371 0.96 -20.65 13.13
CA PHE A 371 2.11 -19.81 12.82
C PHE A 371 2.53 -19.95 11.35
N MET A 372 2.62 -21.19 10.83
CA MET A 372 3.00 -21.44 9.45
C MET A 372 1.93 -20.94 8.46
N ALA A 373 0.64 -21.02 8.81
CA ALA A 373 -0.43 -20.41 8.02
C ALA A 373 -0.28 -18.88 7.95
N PHE A 374 0.07 -18.23 9.05
CA PHE A 374 0.38 -16.79 9.06
C PHE A 374 1.64 -16.45 8.24
N PHE A 375 2.68 -17.26 8.39
CA PHE A 375 3.99 -17.05 7.76
C PHE A 375 4.00 -17.35 6.26
N ALA A 376 3.09 -18.23 5.79
CA ALA A 376 2.91 -18.56 4.39
C ALA A 376 2.76 -17.30 3.53
N PRO A 377 3.11 -17.34 2.23
CA PRO A 377 2.76 -16.29 1.29
C PRO A 377 1.24 -16.12 1.33
N GLN A 378 0.76 -15.06 1.96
CA GLN A 378 -0.64 -14.72 1.82
C GLN A 378 -0.82 -14.34 0.36
N ALA A 379 -1.69 -15.06 -0.36
CA ALA A 379 -2.28 -14.54 -1.57
C ALA A 379 -2.94 -13.24 -1.15
N VAL A 380 -2.27 -12.12 -1.40
CA VAL A 380 -2.90 -10.82 -1.28
C VAL A 380 -4.03 -10.92 -2.27
N ALA A 381 -5.27 -11.03 -1.79
CA ALA A 381 -6.41 -10.62 -2.60
C ALA A 381 -6.09 -9.19 -2.97
N SER A 382 -5.55 -8.99 -4.18
CA SER A 382 -5.12 -7.68 -4.64
C SER A 382 -6.35 -6.81 -4.54
N LEU A 383 -6.32 -5.85 -3.61
CA LEU A 383 -7.23 -4.72 -3.70
C LEU A 383 -7.15 -4.23 -5.15
N PRO A 384 -8.29 -3.97 -5.82
CA PRO A 384 -8.27 -3.57 -7.21
C PRO A 384 -7.32 -2.39 -7.36
N LEU A 385 -6.43 -2.48 -8.35
CA LEU A 385 -5.48 -1.42 -8.69
C LEU A 385 -6.23 -0.09 -8.74
N LYS A 386 -5.68 0.95 -8.13
CA LYS A 386 -6.29 2.28 -8.15
C LYS A 386 -5.54 3.19 -9.11
N VAL A 387 -6.25 3.64 -10.14
CA VAL A 387 -5.75 4.52 -11.20
C VAL A 387 -6.27 5.94 -10.96
N ALA A 388 -5.36 6.92 -10.98
CA ALA A 388 -5.68 8.33 -10.93
C ALA A 388 -5.34 9.01 -12.27
N VAL A 389 -6.26 9.79 -12.82
CA VAL A 389 -6.03 10.70 -13.96
C VAL A 389 -6.04 12.14 -13.44
N LEU A 390 -4.95 12.86 -13.67
CA LEU A 390 -4.69 14.22 -13.18
C LEU A 390 -4.29 15.14 -14.35
N GLY A 391 -4.26 16.46 -14.15
CA GLY A 391 -3.81 17.41 -15.17
C GLY A 391 -4.89 17.83 -16.16
N THR A 392 -6.15 17.78 -15.74
CA THR A 392 -7.32 18.18 -16.54
C THR A 392 -8.26 19.07 -15.74
N VAL A 393 -9.07 19.87 -16.41
CA VAL A 393 -10.22 20.58 -15.83
C VAL A 393 -11.21 19.60 -15.20
N GLY A 394 -11.39 18.41 -15.78
CA GLY A 394 -12.30 17.36 -15.33
C GLY A 394 -13.15 16.78 -16.45
N VAL A 395 -14.03 15.85 -16.09
CA VAL A 395 -14.97 15.18 -17.02
C VAL A 395 -16.43 15.41 -16.58
N PRO A 396 -17.41 15.48 -17.51
CA PRO A 396 -17.28 15.38 -18.98
C PRO A 396 -16.44 16.52 -19.56
N GLY A 397 -15.70 16.21 -20.62
CA GLY A 397 -14.83 17.16 -21.29
C GLY A 397 -15.64 18.22 -22.01
N ARG A 398 -15.38 19.49 -21.67
CA ARG A 398 -16.04 20.65 -22.31
C ARG A 398 -15.09 21.48 -23.16
N TYR A 399 -13.79 21.38 -22.89
CA TYR A 399 -12.75 22.21 -23.49
C TYR A 399 -11.45 21.41 -23.54
N GLY A 400 -10.72 21.42 -24.67
CA GLY A 400 -9.33 20.95 -24.71
C GLY A 400 -9.11 19.46 -24.99
N GLY A 401 -7.87 19.12 -25.35
CA GLY A 401 -7.45 17.76 -25.72
C GLY A 401 -7.39 16.81 -24.53
N PHE A 402 -6.85 17.25 -23.39
CA PHE A 402 -6.71 16.41 -22.20
C PHE A 402 -8.04 16.03 -21.56
N GLU A 403 -9.02 16.93 -21.55
CA GLU A 403 -10.38 16.66 -21.09
C GLU A 403 -11.07 15.62 -21.96
N THR A 404 -10.92 15.76 -23.29
CA THR A 404 -11.45 14.81 -24.27
C THR A 404 -10.79 13.44 -24.13
N LEU A 405 -9.46 13.41 -23.93
CA LEU A 405 -8.72 12.19 -23.62
C LEU A 405 -9.22 11.56 -22.33
N ALA A 406 -9.30 12.32 -21.23
CA ALA A 406 -9.74 11.81 -19.94
C ALA A 406 -11.17 11.24 -20.02
N GLU A 407 -12.09 11.92 -20.69
CA GLU A 407 -13.45 11.43 -20.92
C GLU A 407 -13.44 10.09 -21.67
N ASN A 408 -12.72 10.01 -22.79
CA ASN A 408 -12.69 8.80 -23.60
C ASN A 408 -11.96 7.64 -22.90
N LEU A 409 -10.95 7.90 -22.08
CA LEU A 409 -10.35 6.88 -21.22
C LEU A 409 -11.35 6.34 -20.19
N VAL A 410 -12.19 7.21 -19.62
CA VAL A 410 -13.26 6.78 -18.71
C VAL A 410 -14.32 5.95 -19.46
N ARG A 411 -14.71 6.35 -20.68
CA ARG A 411 -15.65 5.57 -21.51
C ARG A 411 -15.07 4.22 -21.89
N TYR A 412 -13.81 4.17 -22.33
CA TYR A 412 -13.09 2.93 -22.64
C TYR A 412 -13.01 1.99 -21.42
N HIS A 413 -12.68 2.55 -20.24
CA HIS A 413 -12.67 1.81 -18.98
C HIS A 413 -14.00 1.13 -18.69
N LYS A 414 -15.12 1.84 -18.91
CA LYS A 414 -16.49 1.33 -18.75
C LYS A 414 -16.80 0.23 -19.77
N THR A 415 -16.56 0.47 -21.06
CA THR A 415 -16.94 -0.46 -22.14
C THR A 415 -16.17 -1.76 -22.07
N HIS A 416 -14.91 -1.73 -21.62
CA HIS A 416 -14.04 -2.91 -21.52
C HIS A 416 -14.03 -3.58 -20.13
N GLY A 417 -14.83 -3.09 -19.18
CA GLY A 417 -15.01 -3.73 -17.88
C GLY A 417 -13.72 -3.86 -17.05
N HIS A 418 -12.84 -2.85 -17.10
CA HIS A 418 -11.60 -2.84 -16.34
C HIS A 418 -11.88 -2.96 -14.83
N LYS A 419 -11.11 -3.83 -14.15
CA LYS A 419 -11.28 -4.12 -12.72
C LYS A 419 -10.65 -3.06 -11.80
N ALA A 420 -9.78 -2.21 -12.36
CA ALA A 420 -9.12 -1.16 -11.60
C ALA A 420 -10.13 -0.09 -11.18
N ALA A 421 -9.98 0.50 -10.01
CA ALA A 421 -10.78 1.66 -9.64
C ALA A 421 -10.18 2.91 -10.30
N LEU A 422 -10.98 3.62 -11.10
CA LEU A 422 -10.56 4.82 -11.82
C LEU A 422 -11.06 6.07 -11.11
N THR A 423 -10.18 7.05 -10.86
CA THR A 423 -10.53 8.35 -10.30
C THR A 423 -9.96 9.48 -11.16
N VAL A 424 -10.77 10.49 -11.46
CA VAL A 424 -10.34 11.71 -12.17
C VAL A 424 -10.32 12.88 -11.19
N TRP A 425 -9.21 13.63 -11.18
CA TRP A 425 -9.14 14.89 -10.46
C TRP A 425 -9.63 16.03 -11.35
N CYS A 426 -10.50 16.86 -10.80
CA CYS A 426 -11.19 17.95 -11.46
C CYS A 426 -10.92 19.26 -10.74
N SER A 427 -10.96 20.37 -11.46
CA SER A 427 -10.94 21.71 -10.89
C SER A 427 -12.30 22.07 -10.29
N ALA A 428 -12.34 22.40 -9.01
CA ALA A 428 -13.57 22.86 -8.36
C ALA A 428 -14.02 24.25 -8.84
N LYS A 429 -13.10 25.06 -9.37
CA LYS A 429 -13.41 26.42 -9.82
C LYS A 429 -13.95 26.49 -11.24
N ASP A 430 -13.64 25.47 -12.03
CA ASP A 430 -14.03 25.39 -13.45
C ASP A 430 -15.26 24.46 -13.65
N ASN A 431 -15.68 23.74 -12.60
CA ASN A 431 -16.89 22.92 -12.57
C ASN A 431 -17.85 23.45 -11.49
N VAL A 432 -19.11 23.72 -11.84
CA VAL A 432 -20.09 24.34 -10.91
C VAL A 432 -20.78 23.30 -10.01
N ASP A 433 -21.14 22.14 -10.57
CA ASP A 433 -22.05 21.19 -9.91
C ASP A 433 -21.36 20.10 -9.07
N HIS A 434 -20.02 20.02 -9.15
CA HIS A 434 -19.16 19.02 -8.47
C HIS A 434 -19.74 17.59 -8.38
N PRO A 435 -20.15 16.95 -9.50
CA PRO A 435 -20.64 15.57 -9.46
C PRO A 435 -19.60 14.63 -8.85
N THR A 436 -20.04 13.63 -8.09
CA THR A 436 -19.14 12.66 -7.43
C THR A 436 -18.67 11.54 -8.35
N ARG A 437 -19.36 11.34 -9.49
CA ARG A 437 -19.06 10.31 -10.49
C ARG A 437 -19.34 10.78 -11.90
N PHE A 438 -18.60 10.23 -12.85
CA PHE A 438 -18.88 10.28 -14.27
C PHE A 438 -18.60 8.92 -14.89
N GLU A 439 -19.61 8.32 -15.52
CA GLU A 439 -19.53 6.97 -16.08
C GLU A 439 -19.00 5.95 -15.06
N SER A 440 -17.84 5.30 -15.33
CA SER A 440 -17.21 4.35 -14.41
C SER A 440 -16.18 4.95 -13.44
N ALA A 441 -15.95 6.27 -13.47
CA ALA A 441 -14.93 6.93 -12.66
C ALA A 441 -15.51 7.70 -11.48
N ASP A 442 -14.81 7.65 -10.34
CA ASP A 442 -15.02 8.55 -9.21
C ASP A 442 -14.37 9.91 -9.50
N LEU A 443 -15.00 11.01 -9.07
CA LEU A 443 -14.48 12.36 -9.28
C LEU A 443 -14.01 12.99 -7.97
N ARG A 444 -12.87 13.68 -8.01
CA ARG A 444 -12.33 14.44 -6.86
C ARG A 444 -11.97 15.85 -7.27
N TYR A 445 -12.15 16.79 -6.34
CA TYR A 445 -12.03 18.21 -6.64
C TYR A 445 -10.90 18.88 -5.86
N VAL A 446 -10.18 19.77 -6.54
CA VAL A 446 -9.21 20.69 -5.93
C VAL A 446 -9.69 22.12 -6.11
N GLY A 447 -9.65 22.91 -5.03
CA GLY A 447 -10.15 24.30 -4.95
C GLY A 447 -9.34 25.34 -5.74
N LEU A 448 -8.75 24.97 -6.88
CA LEU A 448 -7.90 25.80 -7.74
C LEU A 448 -8.32 25.63 -9.20
N ARG A 449 -7.98 26.60 -10.04
CA ARG A 449 -8.17 26.47 -11.49
C ARG A 449 -7.12 25.51 -12.07
N ALA A 450 -7.54 24.66 -13.00
CA ALA A 450 -6.62 23.75 -13.71
C ALA A 450 -5.80 24.49 -14.79
N ASN A 451 -6.17 25.73 -15.13
CA ASN A 451 -5.54 26.53 -16.17
C ASN A 451 -4.74 27.73 -15.62
N GLY A 452 -3.84 28.24 -16.46
CA GLY A 452 -3.00 29.40 -16.13
C GLY A 452 -2.00 29.13 -15.00
N ALA A 453 -1.58 30.17 -14.28
CA ALA A 453 -0.54 30.04 -13.25
C ALA A 453 -0.94 29.13 -12.06
N GLN A 454 -2.24 28.94 -11.81
CA GLN A 454 -2.73 28.04 -10.74
C GLN A 454 -2.57 26.56 -11.07
N SER A 455 -2.42 26.21 -12.35
CA SER A 455 -2.30 24.81 -12.83
C SER A 455 -1.18 24.04 -12.12
N ILE A 456 -0.01 24.66 -11.91
CA ILE A 456 1.14 24.04 -11.25
C ILE A 456 0.77 23.59 -9.83
N LEU A 457 0.12 24.47 -9.06
CA LEU A 457 -0.28 24.16 -7.68
C LEU A 457 -1.46 23.18 -7.65
N TYR A 458 -2.41 23.34 -8.58
CA TYR A 458 -3.53 22.43 -8.77
C TYR A 458 -3.04 20.99 -9.00
N ASP A 459 -2.10 20.77 -9.93
CA ASP A 459 -1.57 19.45 -10.23
C ASP A 459 -0.72 18.90 -9.08
N ALA A 460 0.11 19.74 -8.44
CA ALA A 460 0.92 19.32 -7.29
C ALA A 460 0.05 18.83 -6.12
N ILE A 461 -1.06 19.54 -5.84
CA ILE A 461 -2.03 19.12 -4.82
C ILE A 461 -2.75 17.85 -5.26
N SER A 462 -3.16 17.75 -6.52
CA SER A 462 -3.83 16.57 -7.08
C SER A 462 -2.95 15.32 -6.98
N LEU A 463 -1.66 15.43 -7.34
CA LEU A 463 -0.64 14.39 -7.18
C LEU A 463 -0.53 13.93 -5.72
N TRP A 464 -0.40 14.88 -4.79
CA TRP A 464 -0.28 14.56 -3.37
C TRP A 464 -1.56 13.89 -2.82
N GLN A 465 -2.74 14.37 -3.22
CA GLN A 465 -4.01 13.76 -2.83
C GLN A 465 -4.18 12.34 -3.39
N ALA A 466 -3.80 12.10 -4.65
CA ALA A 466 -3.84 10.79 -5.29
C ALA A 466 -2.96 9.78 -4.53
N VAL A 467 -1.71 10.17 -4.24
CA VAL A 467 -0.77 9.36 -3.44
C VAL A 467 -1.32 9.08 -2.04
N ARG A 468 -1.81 10.10 -1.33
CA ARG A 468 -2.33 9.95 0.04
C ARG A 468 -3.60 9.09 0.10
N SER A 469 -4.37 9.03 -0.97
CA SER A 469 -5.56 8.18 -1.08
C SER A 469 -5.26 6.75 -1.54
N GLY A 470 -3.98 6.41 -1.72
CA GLY A 470 -3.51 5.07 -2.03
C GLY A 470 -3.67 4.68 -3.49
N HIS A 471 -3.58 5.63 -4.42
CA HIS A 471 -3.53 5.32 -5.86
C HIS A 471 -2.15 4.79 -6.24
N ASP A 472 -2.13 3.65 -6.93
CA ASP A 472 -0.91 2.92 -7.28
C ASP A 472 -0.45 3.22 -8.71
N ARG A 473 -1.34 3.76 -9.55
CA ARG A 473 -1.10 4.18 -10.93
C ARG A 473 -1.59 5.61 -11.10
N ILE A 474 -0.73 6.48 -11.58
CA ILE A 474 -1.03 7.90 -11.78
C ILE A 474 -0.70 8.26 -13.22
N LEU A 475 -1.70 8.69 -13.97
CA LEU A 475 -1.56 9.37 -15.26
C LEU A 475 -1.63 10.88 -15.01
N LEU A 476 -0.52 11.57 -15.23
CA LEU A 476 -0.43 13.02 -15.19
C LEU A 476 -0.48 13.55 -16.64
N LEU A 477 -1.53 14.29 -16.98
CA LEU A 477 -1.66 14.94 -18.26
C LEU A 477 -0.98 16.31 -18.23
N GLY A 478 -0.01 16.53 -19.10
CA GLY A 478 0.78 17.75 -19.15
C GLY A 478 1.94 17.81 -18.15
N VAL A 479 2.72 18.89 -18.26
CA VAL A 479 3.98 19.07 -17.51
C VAL A 479 3.83 20.00 -16.29
N SER A 480 2.71 20.69 -16.12
CA SER A 480 2.54 21.72 -15.09
C SER A 480 2.79 21.20 -13.66
N GLY A 481 2.23 20.03 -13.32
CA GLY A 481 2.50 19.34 -12.03
C GLY A 481 3.85 18.66 -11.88
N ALA A 482 4.65 18.59 -12.95
CA ALA A 482 5.80 17.71 -13.00
C ALA A 482 6.92 18.10 -12.01
N LEU A 483 7.00 19.39 -11.64
CA LEU A 483 7.95 19.89 -10.64
C LEU A 483 7.76 19.25 -9.25
N ALA A 484 6.57 18.71 -8.95
CA ALA A 484 6.31 17.99 -7.70
C ALA A 484 6.80 16.53 -7.71
N LEU A 485 7.07 15.96 -8.88
CA LEU A 485 7.42 14.55 -9.05
C LEU A 485 8.65 14.10 -8.25
N PRO A 486 9.76 14.87 -8.15
CA PRO A 486 10.92 14.47 -7.35
C PRO A 486 10.56 14.17 -5.90
N LEU A 487 9.71 15.01 -5.30
CA LEU A 487 9.23 14.84 -3.93
C LEU A 487 8.26 13.67 -3.83
N ILE A 488 7.32 13.56 -4.77
CA ILE A 488 6.35 12.46 -4.82
C ILE A 488 7.07 11.11 -4.91
N ARG A 489 8.12 11.01 -5.73
CA ARG A 489 8.94 9.80 -5.88
C ARG A 489 9.73 9.42 -4.63
N LEU A 490 10.00 10.40 -3.77
CA LEU A 490 10.68 10.20 -2.51
C LEU A 490 9.74 9.58 -1.45
N VAL A 491 8.44 9.89 -1.52
CA VAL A 491 7.45 9.50 -0.50
C VAL A 491 6.44 8.45 -0.97
N SER A 492 6.37 8.15 -2.27
CA SER A 492 5.37 7.28 -2.88
C SER A 492 5.99 6.15 -3.70
N ARG A 493 5.24 5.04 -3.81
CA ARG A 493 5.53 3.92 -4.72
C ARG A 493 4.60 3.89 -5.93
N ALA A 494 3.72 4.87 -6.09
CA ALA A 494 2.84 4.96 -7.24
C ALA A 494 3.66 5.00 -8.54
N ARG A 495 3.26 4.20 -9.53
CA ARG A 495 3.83 4.28 -10.88
C ARG A 495 3.21 5.50 -11.56
N ILE A 496 4.07 6.38 -12.07
CA ILE A 496 3.67 7.68 -12.62
C ILE A 496 3.96 7.65 -14.11
N LEU A 497 2.93 7.85 -14.92
CA LEU A 497 2.98 8.04 -16.34
C LEU A 497 2.68 9.53 -16.59
N THR A 498 3.48 10.19 -17.43
CA THR A 498 3.19 11.58 -17.81
C THR A 498 3.04 11.68 -19.31
N ASN A 499 1.91 12.23 -19.75
CA ASN A 499 1.76 12.67 -21.13
C ASN A 499 2.33 14.08 -21.26
N ILE A 500 3.39 14.22 -22.06
CA ILE A 500 3.97 15.50 -22.45
C ILE A 500 3.34 15.92 -23.79
N ASP A 501 2.33 16.80 -23.72
CA ASP A 501 1.73 17.37 -24.92
C ASP A 501 2.55 18.58 -25.37
N GLY A 502 3.06 18.50 -26.60
CA GLY A 502 3.80 19.58 -27.25
C GLY A 502 5.15 19.91 -26.62
N ILE A 503 5.82 20.89 -27.25
CA ILE A 503 7.03 21.53 -26.71
C ILE A 503 6.63 22.93 -26.27
N GLU A 504 5.86 23.02 -25.19
CA GLU A 504 5.14 24.24 -24.80
C GLU A 504 6.07 25.46 -24.68
N TRP A 505 7.27 25.29 -24.14
CA TRP A 505 8.22 26.38 -23.96
C TRP A 505 8.74 26.97 -25.30
N LYS A 506 8.65 26.24 -26.41
CA LYS A 506 9.03 26.76 -27.74
C LYS A 506 7.97 27.66 -28.37
N ARG A 507 6.72 27.64 -27.90
CA ARG A 507 5.63 28.47 -28.46
C ARG A 507 5.90 29.96 -28.23
N GLU A 508 5.53 30.79 -29.20
CA GLU A 508 5.83 32.23 -29.21
C GLU A 508 5.14 33.01 -28.08
N LYS A 509 3.98 32.52 -27.62
CA LYS A 509 3.19 33.12 -26.54
C LYS A 509 3.91 33.12 -25.17
N TRP A 510 4.88 32.23 -24.96
CA TRP A 510 5.57 32.09 -23.67
C TRP A 510 6.93 32.80 -23.67
N LYS A 511 7.08 33.83 -22.83
CA LYS A 511 8.29 34.66 -22.71
C LYS A 511 8.86 34.67 -21.29
N GLY A 512 10.16 34.91 -21.16
CA GLY A 512 10.85 35.12 -19.87
C GLY A 512 10.70 33.96 -18.86
N LEU A 513 10.29 34.28 -17.63
CA LEU A 513 10.17 33.33 -16.52
C LEU A 513 9.23 32.16 -16.82
N ALA A 514 8.12 32.41 -17.53
CA ALA A 514 7.14 31.37 -17.86
C ALA A 514 7.76 30.29 -18.75
N ARG A 515 8.57 30.67 -19.74
CA ARG A 515 9.31 29.74 -20.60
C ARG A 515 10.29 28.88 -19.79
N MET A 516 11.00 29.48 -18.83
CA MET A 516 11.94 28.74 -17.98
C MET A 516 11.24 27.74 -17.06
N VAL A 517 10.09 28.11 -16.48
CA VAL A 517 9.29 27.20 -15.65
C VAL A 517 8.78 26.02 -16.47
N LEU A 518 8.25 26.27 -17.67
CA LEU A 518 7.79 25.19 -18.58
C LEU A 518 8.91 24.24 -18.96
N HIS A 519 10.11 24.75 -19.25
CA HIS A 519 11.28 23.92 -19.53
C HIS A 519 11.70 23.08 -18.32
N ALA A 520 11.68 23.65 -17.11
CA ALA A 520 11.97 22.91 -15.88
C ALA A 520 10.90 21.84 -15.58
N SER A 521 9.63 22.15 -15.86
CA SER A 521 8.51 21.23 -15.77
C SER A 521 8.66 20.05 -16.74
N GLU A 522 8.98 20.31 -18.01
CA GLU A 522 9.24 19.28 -19.01
C GLU A 522 10.41 18.37 -18.60
N TRP A 523 11.53 18.97 -18.18
CA TRP A 523 12.67 18.22 -17.64
C TRP A 523 12.27 17.35 -16.44
N ALA A 524 11.45 17.86 -15.53
CA ALA A 524 10.99 17.11 -14.37
C ALA A 524 10.05 15.95 -14.75
N ALA A 525 9.16 16.15 -15.72
CA ALA A 525 8.29 15.11 -16.26
C ALA A 525 9.14 13.97 -16.83
N VAL A 526 10.07 14.31 -17.72
CA VAL A 526 10.95 13.36 -18.38
C VAL A 526 11.83 12.61 -17.38
N ARG A 527 12.42 13.32 -16.41
CA ARG A 527 13.44 12.72 -15.53
C ARG A 527 12.86 11.88 -14.39
N PHE A 528 11.66 12.21 -13.93
CA PHE A 528 11.09 11.60 -12.72
C PHE A 528 9.90 10.70 -13.01
N SER A 529 9.21 10.80 -14.14
CA SER A 529 8.17 9.81 -14.48
C SER A 529 8.74 8.42 -14.71
N HIS A 530 7.90 7.40 -14.53
CA HIS A 530 8.28 6.01 -14.78
C HIS A 530 8.15 5.67 -16.26
N GLU A 531 7.11 6.23 -16.89
CA GLU A 531 6.89 6.19 -18.33
C GLU A 531 6.55 7.60 -18.78
N VAL A 532 6.99 7.93 -19.99
CA VAL A 532 6.67 9.21 -20.64
C VAL A 532 5.92 8.90 -21.93
N ILE A 533 4.81 9.58 -22.12
CA ILE A 533 3.93 9.44 -23.27
C ILE A 533 4.03 10.73 -24.08
N ALA A 534 4.26 10.60 -25.38
CA ALA A 534 4.17 11.69 -26.34
C ALA A 534 2.96 11.41 -27.24
N ASP A 535 2.22 12.44 -27.61
CA ASP A 535 1.05 12.27 -28.48
C ASP A 535 1.42 12.19 -29.97
N ASN A 536 2.63 12.60 -30.35
CA ASN A 536 3.16 12.55 -31.71
C ASN A 536 4.65 12.15 -31.74
N GLN A 537 5.07 11.50 -32.83
CA GLN A 537 6.45 11.04 -33.00
C GLN A 537 7.46 12.20 -32.94
N ALA A 538 7.13 13.39 -33.45
CA ALA A 538 8.03 14.54 -33.37
C ALA A 538 8.34 14.98 -31.92
N ILE A 539 7.41 14.77 -30.98
CA ILE A 539 7.65 15.07 -29.55
C ILE A 539 8.49 13.96 -28.91
N ALA A 540 8.25 12.70 -29.27
CA ALA A 540 9.10 11.60 -28.84
C ALA A 540 10.54 11.77 -29.34
N ASP A 541 10.73 12.18 -30.59
CA ASP A 541 12.04 12.47 -31.16
C ASP A 541 12.71 13.63 -30.43
N HIS A 542 11.97 14.70 -30.12
CA HIS A 542 12.49 15.79 -29.29
C HIS A 542 12.94 15.32 -27.90
N ALA A 543 12.16 14.48 -27.23
CA ALA A 543 12.50 13.94 -25.91
C ALA A 543 13.74 13.03 -25.98
N ARG A 544 13.89 12.24 -27.04
CA ARG A 544 15.09 11.43 -27.29
C ARG A 544 16.32 12.30 -27.52
N ASP A 545 16.23 13.27 -28.42
CA ASP A 545 17.37 14.10 -28.81
C ASP A 545 17.83 15.04 -27.69
N THR A 546 16.88 15.52 -26.87
CA THR A 546 17.17 16.51 -25.81
C THR A 546 17.52 15.85 -24.48
N TYR A 547 16.86 14.75 -24.13
CA TYR A 547 16.96 14.14 -22.80
C TYR A 547 17.47 12.68 -22.82
N GLY A 548 17.65 12.07 -24.00
CA GLY A 548 18.15 10.71 -24.14
C GLY A 548 17.17 9.64 -23.67
N ILE A 549 15.86 9.91 -23.70
CA ILE A 549 14.82 8.96 -23.29
C ILE A 549 13.93 8.54 -24.47
N GLU A 550 13.43 7.31 -24.43
CA GLU A 550 12.38 6.85 -25.33
C GLU A 550 11.01 7.12 -24.71
N CYS A 551 10.09 7.67 -25.52
CA CYS A 551 8.69 7.89 -25.13
C CYS A 551 7.78 6.87 -25.82
N HIS A 552 6.67 6.52 -25.17
CA HIS A 552 5.57 5.82 -25.84
C HIS A 552 4.80 6.83 -26.67
N VAL A 553 4.57 6.54 -27.96
CA VAL A 553 3.77 7.42 -28.82
C VAL A 553 2.33 6.96 -28.77
N VAL A 554 1.47 7.75 -28.12
CA VAL A 554 0.03 7.47 -27.99
C VAL A 554 -0.78 8.71 -28.33
N ALA A 555 -1.37 8.70 -29.53
CA ALA A 555 -2.10 9.80 -30.12
C ALA A 555 -3.49 10.06 -29.51
N TYR A 556 -4.22 11.01 -30.07
CA TYR A 556 -5.65 11.23 -29.80
C TYR A 556 -6.52 10.42 -30.76
N GLY A 557 -7.72 10.03 -30.30
CA GLY A 557 -8.75 9.44 -31.15
C GLY A 557 -9.57 10.52 -31.87
N GLY A 558 -10.15 10.18 -33.02
CA GLY A 558 -10.96 11.08 -33.85
C GLY A 558 -12.29 10.49 -34.32
N ASP A 559 -12.56 9.22 -34.03
CA ASP A 559 -13.72 8.46 -34.53
C ASP A 559 -15.06 8.96 -33.99
N HIS A 560 -15.07 9.51 -32.77
CA HIS A 560 -16.24 10.17 -32.19
C HIS A 560 -16.84 11.30 -33.06
N ALA A 561 -16.07 11.88 -34.00
CA ALA A 561 -16.60 12.86 -34.93
C ALA A 561 -17.67 12.29 -35.88
N LEU A 562 -17.76 10.96 -36.02
CA LEU A 562 -18.76 10.28 -36.83
C LEU A 562 -20.08 10.02 -36.08
N ASP A 563 -20.07 10.03 -34.74
CA ASP A 563 -21.21 9.58 -33.92
C ASP A 563 -22.46 10.47 -34.07
N HIS A 564 -22.29 11.72 -34.49
CA HIS A 564 -23.35 12.72 -34.57
C HIS A 564 -24.04 12.83 -35.94
N ALA A 565 -23.91 11.81 -36.80
CA ALA A 565 -24.56 11.79 -38.11
C ALA A 565 -26.08 11.96 -38.04
N GLY A 566 -26.72 11.42 -36.99
CA GLY A 566 -28.18 11.55 -36.77
C GLY A 566 -28.64 12.93 -36.27
N GLU A 567 -27.71 13.79 -35.88
CA GLU A 567 -27.96 15.14 -35.31
C GLU A 567 -27.44 16.25 -36.25
N ALA A 568 -27.05 15.89 -37.47
CA ALA A 568 -26.39 16.80 -38.40
C ALA A 568 -27.31 17.97 -38.81
N ASN A 569 -26.93 19.19 -38.45
CA ASN A 569 -27.60 20.42 -38.85
C ASN A 569 -26.58 21.47 -39.30
N ALA A 570 -26.52 21.75 -40.59
CA ALA A 570 -25.56 22.71 -41.10
C ALA A 570 -26.09 24.15 -41.02
N PRO A 571 -25.22 25.16 -40.78
CA PRO A 571 -25.62 26.56 -40.84
C PRO A 571 -26.24 26.92 -42.21
N GLU A 572 -27.28 27.75 -42.20
CA GLU A 572 -27.91 28.28 -43.41
C GLU A 572 -26.95 29.21 -44.17
N GLY A 573 -27.15 29.33 -45.49
CA GLY A 573 -26.37 30.25 -46.34
C GLY A 573 -24.98 29.77 -46.74
N LEU A 574 -24.60 28.53 -46.38
CA LEU A 574 -23.33 27.92 -46.80
C LEU A 574 -23.46 27.19 -48.14
N PRO A 575 -22.42 27.24 -49.00
CA PRO A 575 -22.39 26.55 -50.28
C PRO A 575 -22.44 25.03 -50.12
N ASP A 576 -22.96 24.30 -51.12
CA ASP A 576 -23.17 22.84 -51.02
C ASP A 576 -21.88 22.06 -50.74
N ARG A 577 -20.77 22.45 -51.37
CA ARG A 577 -19.43 21.90 -51.15
C ARG A 577 -18.42 23.04 -50.99
N PHE A 578 -17.46 22.86 -50.08
CA PHE A 578 -16.46 23.87 -49.75
C PHE A 578 -15.16 23.26 -49.22
N ALA A 579 -14.07 24.01 -49.32
CA ALA A 579 -12.89 23.77 -48.49
C ALA A 579 -13.23 24.10 -47.03
N LEU A 580 -12.79 23.26 -46.09
CA LEU A 580 -13.01 23.47 -44.66
C LEU A 580 -11.70 23.71 -43.93
N ALA A 581 -11.66 24.74 -43.09
CA ALA A 581 -10.62 24.95 -42.09
C ALA A 581 -11.27 25.18 -40.73
N LEU A 582 -10.68 24.61 -39.66
CA LEU A 582 -11.16 24.84 -38.30
C LEU A 582 -10.00 24.86 -37.30
N CYS A 583 -9.85 25.97 -36.58
CA CYS A 583 -8.80 26.13 -35.58
C CYS A 583 -9.06 27.34 -34.67
N ARG A 584 -8.23 27.49 -33.63
CA ARG A 584 -8.10 28.78 -32.95
C ARG A 584 -7.39 29.77 -33.87
N ILE A 585 -7.84 31.02 -33.90
CA ILE A 585 -7.27 32.08 -34.75
C ILE A 585 -6.02 32.65 -34.06
N GLU A 586 -4.94 31.88 -34.19
CA GLU A 586 -3.60 32.13 -33.65
C GLU A 586 -2.59 32.08 -34.82
N PRO A 587 -1.52 32.92 -34.82
CA PRO A 587 -0.55 32.97 -35.93
C PRO A 587 0.07 31.63 -36.29
N GLU A 588 0.36 30.79 -35.29
CA GLU A 588 0.92 29.44 -35.43
C GLU A 588 0.03 28.44 -36.19
N ASN A 589 -1.24 28.78 -36.41
CA ASN A 589 -2.18 27.96 -37.19
C ASN A 589 -2.28 28.41 -38.65
N ASN A 590 -1.41 29.31 -39.10
CA ASN A 590 -1.27 29.75 -40.50
C ASN A 590 -2.60 30.18 -41.14
N VAL A 591 -3.47 30.82 -40.36
CA VAL A 591 -4.80 31.29 -40.79
C VAL A 591 -4.67 32.25 -41.97
N HIS A 592 -3.75 33.20 -41.87
CA HIS A 592 -3.47 34.16 -42.94
C HIS A 592 -3.05 33.50 -44.26
N VAL A 593 -2.28 32.41 -44.23
CA VAL A 593 -1.84 31.68 -45.42
C VAL A 593 -3.03 31.06 -46.15
N ILE A 594 -3.94 30.44 -45.40
CA ILE A 594 -5.15 29.83 -45.95
C ILE A 594 -6.06 30.90 -46.55
N LEU A 595 -6.31 32.00 -45.81
CA LEU A 595 -7.16 33.08 -46.29
C LEU A 595 -6.59 33.74 -47.55
N GLU A 596 -5.30 34.04 -47.58
CA GLU A 596 -4.64 34.65 -48.74
C GLU A 596 -4.65 33.74 -49.98
N ALA A 597 -4.50 32.43 -49.80
CA ALA A 597 -4.52 31.47 -50.91
C ALA A 597 -5.90 31.34 -51.58
N LEU A 598 -6.98 31.53 -50.81
CA LEU A 598 -8.37 31.32 -51.26
C LEU A 598 -9.12 32.61 -51.55
N ASP A 599 -8.63 33.77 -51.12
CA ASP A 599 -9.30 35.05 -51.37
C ASP A 599 -9.50 35.30 -52.88
N GLY A 600 -10.76 35.55 -53.27
CA GLY A 600 -11.15 35.80 -54.66
C GLY A 600 -11.11 34.58 -55.59
N ARG A 601 -11.07 33.35 -55.06
CA ARG A 601 -11.04 32.09 -55.85
C ARG A 601 -12.42 31.45 -55.96
N ASP A 602 -12.58 30.61 -56.99
CA ASP A 602 -13.84 29.88 -57.26
C ASP A 602 -14.18 28.85 -56.18
N THR A 603 -13.18 28.32 -55.47
CA THR A 603 -13.40 27.37 -54.39
C THR A 603 -13.85 28.12 -53.14
N PRO A 604 -15.07 27.90 -52.63
CA PRO A 604 -15.50 28.54 -51.39
C PRO A 604 -14.79 27.92 -50.19
N LEU A 605 -14.44 28.75 -49.22
CA LEU A 605 -13.84 28.35 -47.95
C LEU A 605 -14.82 28.60 -46.81
N VAL A 606 -15.11 27.56 -46.02
CA VAL A 606 -15.72 27.71 -44.69
C VAL A 606 -14.61 27.62 -43.65
N PHE A 607 -14.41 28.70 -42.89
CA PHE A 607 -13.39 28.77 -41.85
C PHE A 607 -14.04 29.03 -40.49
N VAL A 608 -14.04 28.00 -39.64
CA VAL A 608 -14.56 28.06 -38.26
C VAL A 608 -13.45 28.45 -37.28
N GLY A 609 -13.64 29.54 -36.53
CA GLY A 609 -12.64 29.95 -35.55
C GLY A 609 -13.09 31.08 -34.61
N ASN A 610 -12.31 31.31 -33.56
CA ASN A 610 -12.56 32.34 -32.55
C ASN A 610 -12.01 33.71 -32.97
N TRP A 611 -12.49 34.23 -34.09
CA TRP A 611 -11.99 35.45 -34.74
C TRP A 611 -11.83 36.65 -33.81
N ASP A 612 -12.80 36.87 -32.92
CA ASP A 612 -12.84 38.07 -32.10
C ASP A 612 -11.93 38.02 -30.85
N ASN A 613 -11.28 36.88 -30.58
CA ASN A 613 -10.47 36.67 -29.37
C ASN A 613 -9.11 37.39 -29.39
N SER A 614 -8.57 37.74 -30.56
CA SER A 614 -7.24 38.35 -30.68
C SER A 614 -7.25 39.53 -31.66
N ALA A 615 -6.28 40.44 -31.53
CA ALA A 615 -6.12 41.51 -32.53
C ALA A 615 -5.87 40.91 -33.92
N TYR A 616 -5.00 39.91 -34.00
CA TYR A 616 -4.73 39.13 -35.21
C TYR A 616 -6.00 38.60 -35.88
N GLY A 617 -6.92 37.99 -35.11
CA GLY A 617 -8.16 37.46 -35.67
C GLY A 617 -9.13 38.55 -36.14
N ARG A 618 -9.25 39.65 -35.39
CA ARG A 618 -10.08 40.80 -35.80
C ARG A 618 -9.55 41.48 -37.05
N ASP A 619 -8.23 41.63 -37.17
CA ASP A 619 -7.59 42.23 -38.34
C ASP A 619 -7.81 41.37 -39.60
N LEU A 620 -7.72 40.04 -39.47
CA LEU A 620 -8.03 39.11 -40.57
C LEU A 620 -9.51 39.13 -40.95
N LYS A 621 -10.42 39.12 -39.96
CA LYS A 621 -11.87 39.20 -40.21
C LYS A 621 -12.25 40.53 -40.88
N ALA A 622 -11.61 41.64 -40.50
CA ALA A 622 -11.80 42.93 -41.16
C ALA A 622 -11.24 42.97 -42.59
N LYS A 623 -10.13 42.27 -42.85
CA LYS A 623 -9.51 42.23 -44.18
C LYS A 623 -10.27 41.34 -45.18
N TYR A 624 -10.72 40.17 -44.72
CA TYR A 624 -11.26 39.10 -45.58
C TYR A 624 -12.76 38.84 -45.39
N GLY A 625 -13.43 39.52 -44.45
CA GLY A 625 -14.83 39.25 -44.11
C GLY A 625 -15.84 39.65 -45.20
N ASP A 626 -15.46 40.55 -46.10
CA ASP A 626 -16.30 40.97 -47.24
C ASP A 626 -16.04 40.13 -48.50
N SER A 627 -15.13 39.16 -48.46
CA SER A 627 -14.81 38.30 -49.60
C SER A 627 -15.95 37.35 -49.92
N SER A 628 -16.46 37.40 -51.16
CA SER A 628 -17.66 36.66 -51.57
C SER A 628 -17.59 35.14 -51.48
N ASN A 629 -16.39 34.57 -51.42
CA ASN A 629 -16.14 33.13 -51.37
C ASN A 629 -15.61 32.65 -49.99
N LEU A 630 -15.39 33.55 -49.03
CA LEU A 630 -14.86 33.22 -47.70
C LEU A 630 -15.95 33.35 -46.63
N TYR A 631 -16.29 32.24 -45.98
CA TYR A 631 -17.31 32.15 -44.94
C TYR A 631 -16.65 31.99 -43.57
N LEU A 632 -16.41 33.12 -42.90
CA LEU A 632 -15.72 33.18 -41.60
C LEU A 632 -16.71 32.99 -40.44
N LEU A 633 -16.84 31.76 -39.94
CA LEU A 633 -17.80 31.38 -38.91
C LEU A 633 -17.22 31.48 -37.50
N ASP A 634 -18.08 31.84 -36.55
CA ASP A 634 -17.78 31.81 -35.12
C ASP A 634 -17.56 30.36 -34.61
N PRO A 635 -16.96 30.17 -33.42
CA PRO A 635 -16.69 28.83 -32.89
C PRO A 635 -17.96 27.99 -32.74
N VAL A 636 -17.95 26.80 -33.35
CA VAL A 636 -19.04 25.83 -33.24
C VAL A 636 -18.71 24.80 -32.16
N TYR A 637 -19.56 24.70 -31.15
CA TYR A 637 -19.44 23.71 -30.05
C TYR A 637 -20.47 22.57 -30.15
N ASP A 638 -21.50 22.74 -30.99
CA ASP A 638 -22.51 21.73 -31.23
C ASP A 638 -21.93 20.58 -32.09
N PRO A 639 -21.88 19.33 -31.59
CA PRO A 639 -21.27 18.23 -32.30
C PRO A 639 -21.97 17.87 -33.62
N GLY A 640 -23.30 17.99 -33.68
CA GLY A 640 -24.09 17.75 -34.90
C GLY A 640 -23.78 18.76 -36.00
N THR A 641 -23.69 20.04 -35.64
CA THR A 641 -23.28 21.12 -36.55
C THR A 641 -21.86 20.90 -37.06
N LEU A 642 -20.92 20.55 -36.18
CA LEU A 642 -19.55 20.22 -36.60
C LEU A 642 -19.54 19.02 -37.55
N HIS A 643 -20.25 17.93 -37.24
CA HIS A 643 -20.37 16.77 -38.13
C HIS A 643 -20.88 17.18 -39.51
N ALA A 644 -21.94 17.99 -39.57
CA ALA A 644 -22.53 18.45 -40.83
C ALA A 644 -21.54 19.26 -41.69
N LEU A 645 -20.72 20.12 -41.07
CA LEU A 645 -19.66 20.85 -41.75
C LEU A 645 -18.57 19.92 -42.30
N ARG A 646 -18.11 18.96 -41.48
CA ARG A 646 -17.09 17.98 -41.89
C ARG A 646 -17.57 17.10 -43.04
N ALA A 647 -18.82 16.64 -43.00
CA ALA A 647 -19.42 15.76 -44.01
C ALA A 647 -19.63 16.44 -45.38
N ARG A 648 -19.82 17.76 -45.40
CA ARG A 648 -20.02 18.55 -46.63
C ARG A 648 -18.72 19.06 -47.26
N ALA A 649 -17.61 19.01 -46.53
CA ALA A 649 -16.32 19.49 -47.01
C ALA A 649 -15.84 18.70 -48.24
N SER A 650 -15.28 19.38 -49.24
CA SER A 650 -14.64 18.76 -50.41
C SER A 650 -13.14 18.52 -50.21
N VAL A 651 -12.50 19.34 -49.38
CA VAL A 651 -11.09 19.27 -49.00
C VAL A 651 -10.93 19.88 -47.61
N TYR A 652 -10.04 19.31 -46.79
CA TYR A 652 -9.72 19.86 -45.47
C TYR A 652 -8.35 20.55 -45.49
N LEU A 653 -8.32 21.79 -45.01
CA LEU A 653 -7.13 22.63 -44.92
C LEU A 653 -6.68 22.72 -43.48
N HIS A 654 -5.48 22.21 -43.20
CA HIS A 654 -4.96 22.07 -41.85
C HIS A 654 -3.71 22.93 -41.64
N GLY A 655 -3.88 24.17 -41.17
CA GLY A 655 -2.78 25.14 -41.05
C GLY A 655 -1.88 25.00 -39.79
N HIS A 656 -2.13 24.05 -38.89
CA HIS A 656 -1.38 23.96 -37.63
C HIS A 656 0.09 23.62 -37.85
N SER A 657 1.00 24.46 -37.37
CA SER A 657 2.45 24.23 -37.42
C SER A 657 3.06 23.71 -36.11
N ALA A 658 2.27 23.68 -35.03
CA ALA A 658 2.69 23.24 -33.70
C ALA A 658 1.57 22.48 -32.97
N GLY A 659 1.95 21.70 -31.94
CA GLY A 659 1.00 21.10 -30.98
C GLY A 659 0.67 19.63 -31.17
N GLY A 660 1.67 18.79 -31.48
CA GLY A 660 1.54 17.33 -31.39
C GLY A 660 0.51 16.74 -32.36
N THR A 661 -0.29 15.78 -31.88
CA THR A 661 -1.39 15.21 -32.67
C THR A 661 -2.61 16.11 -32.53
N ASN A 662 -2.95 16.80 -33.61
CA ASN A 662 -4.07 17.73 -33.59
C ASN A 662 -5.43 16.99 -33.67
N PRO A 663 -6.36 17.17 -32.71
CA PRO A 663 -7.68 16.53 -32.73
C PRO A 663 -8.46 16.82 -34.02
N SER A 664 -8.47 18.08 -34.48
CA SER A 664 -9.22 18.46 -35.70
C SER A 664 -8.73 17.74 -36.95
N LEU A 665 -7.42 17.45 -37.04
CA LEU A 665 -6.86 16.69 -38.15
C LEU A 665 -7.33 15.24 -38.11
N VAL A 666 -7.14 14.56 -36.99
CA VAL A 666 -7.46 13.13 -36.89
C VAL A 666 -8.96 12.86 -36.96
N GLU A 667 -9.79 13.80 -36.50
CA GLU A 667 -11.24 13.78 -36.71
C GLU A 667 -11.60 13.89 -38.20
N MET A 668 -10.98 14.83 -38.93
CA MET A 668 -11.24 15.02 -40.37
C MET A 668 -10.80 13.85 -41.23
N MET A 669 -9.73 13.16 -40.83
CA MET A 669 -9.24 12.00 -41.57
C MET A 669 -10.28 10.87 -41.67
N HIS A 670 -11.22 10.78 -40.72
CA HIS A 670 -12.33 9.80 -40.78
C HIS A 670 -13.36 10.06 -41.88
N PHE A 671 -13.43 11.29 -42.42
CA PHE A 671 -14.46 11.69 -43.39
C PHE A 671 -14.12 11.35 -44.85
N ASN A 672 -12.99 10.68 -45.10
CA ASN A 672 -12.61 10.20 -46.44
C ASN A 672 -12.50 11.30 -47.51
N ILE A 673 -11.94 12.45 -47.13
CA ILE A 673 -11.70 13.59 -48.04
C ILE A 673 -10.20 13.94 -48.07
N PRO A 674 -9.71 14.55 -49.17
CA PRO A 674 -8.31 14.96 -49.24
C PRO A 674 -7.98 15.97 -48.14
N VAL A 675 -6.80 15.79 -47.53
CA VAL A 675 -6.22 16.71 -46.56
C VAL A 675 -5.02 17.41 -47.17
N ILE A 676 -5.01 18.74 -47.10
CA ILE A 676 -3.85 19.57 -47.40
C ILE A 676 -3.43 20.26 -46.09
N ALA A 677 -2.27 19.91 -45.57
CA ALA A 677 -1.80 20.34 -44.25
C ALA A 677 -0.55 21.21 -44.35
N HIS A 678 -0.25 21.97 -43.30
CA HIS A 678 1.04 22.63 -43.19
C HIS A 678 2.16 21.57 -43.16
N GLY A 679 3.28 21.81 -43.84
CA GLY A 679 4.38 20.85 -44.00
C GLY A 679 5.26 20.59 -42.77
N CYS A 680 4.76 20.84 -41.56
CA CYS A 680 5.50 20.60 -40.32
C CYS A 680 5.62 19.09 -40.00
N ALA A 681 6.60 18.73 -39.16
CA ALA A 681 6.85 17.34 -38.80
C ALA A 681 5.63 16.67 -38.15
N PHE A 682 4.88 17.38 -37.31
CA PHE A 682 3.69 16.86 -36.63
C PHE A 682 2.66 16.34 -37.62
N ASN A 683 2.31 17.15 -38.62
CA ASN A 683 1.30 16.80 -39.63
C ASN A 683 1.78 15.65 -40.51
N ARG A 684 3.07 15.64 -40.89
CA ARG A 684 3.66 14.55 -41.67
C ARG A 684 3.59 13.21 -40.93
N PHE A 685 3.89 13.18 -39.63
CA PHE A 685 3.74 11.98 -38.82
C PHE A 685 2.28 11.55 -38.66
N SER A 686 1.37 12.51 -38.46
CA SER A 686 -0.06 12.22 -38.28
C SER A 686 -0.72 11.66 -39.55
N THR A 687 -0.20 12.04 -40.71
CA THR A 687 -0.76 11.64 -42.02
C THR A 687 0.12 10.64 -42.75
N GLU A 688 1.16 10.11 -42.10
CA GLU A 688 2.15 9.17 -42.67
C GLU A 688 2.79 9.64 -43.98
N GLY A 689 2.93 10.95 -44.17
CA GLY A 689 3.43 11.51 -45.42
C GLY A 689 2.45 11.42 -46.60
N LYS A 690 1.22 10.94 -46.39
CA LYS A 690 0.24 10.68 -47.46
C LYS A 690 -0.72 11.84 -47.75
N ALA A 691 -0.70 12.90 -46.94
CA ALA A 691 -1.40 14.14 -47.24
C ALA A 691 -0.62 15.00 -48.26
N ARG A 692 -1.19 16.11 -48.70
CA ARG A 692 -0.45 17.17 -49.40
C ARG A 692 -0.02 18.25 -48.41
N TYR A 693 1.08 18.94 -48.72
CA TYR A 693 1.72 19.84 -47.77
C TYR A 693 2.05 21.20 -48.37
N PHE A 694 1.72 22.27 -47.66
CA PHE A 694 2.05 23.65 -48.02
C PHE A 694 2.81 24.36 -46.89
N GLU A 695 3.58 25.38 -47.25
CA GLU A 695 4.20 26.35 -46.34
C GLU A 695 3.82 27.79 -46.73
N THR A 696 3.46 28.02 -48.00
CA THR A 696 3.14 29.37 -48.53
C THR A 696 1.75 29.44 -49.18
N PRO A 697 1.16 30.64 -49.35
CA PRO A 697 -0.12 30.80 -50.04
C PRO A 697 -0.07 30.28 -51.47
N ALA A 698 1.02 30.55 -52.20
CA ALA A 698 1.19 30.12 -53.59
C ALA A 698 1.20 28.60 -53.73
N GLU A 699 1.93 27.89 -52.86
CA GLU A 699 1.93 26.42 -52.84
C GLU A 699 0.54 25.85 -52.55
N LEU A 700 -0.20 26.46 -51.60
CA LEU A 700 -1.56 26.01 -51.30
C LEU A 700 -2.51 26.24 -52.49
N THR A 701 -2.39 27.37 -53.18
CA THR A 701 -3.14 27.64 -54.41
C THR A 701 -2.81 26.61 -55.50
N ASP A 702 -1.52 26.38 -55.78
CA ASP A 702 -1.08 25.40 -56.79
C ASP A 702 -1.58 23.98 -56.47
N LEU A 703 -1.55 23.59 -55.20
CA LEU A 703 -2.06 22.30 -54.74
C LEU A 703 -3.57 22.17 -54.92
N LEU A 704 -4.34 23.23 -54.67
CA LEU A 704 -5.79 23.22 -54.85
C LEU A 704 -6.18 23.19 -56.33
N GLU A 705 -5.51 23.97 -57.17
CA GLU A 705 -5.77 24.04 -58.62
C GLU A 705 -5.31 22.76 -59.35
N GLY A 706 -4.24 22.13 -58.86
CA GLY A 706 -3.69 20.89 -59.41
C GLY A 706 -4.28 19.59 -58.85
N LEU A 707 -5.19 19.65 -57.88
CA LEU A 707 -5.76 18.47 -57.24
C LEU A 707 -6.82 17.80 -58.14
N ASP A 708 -6.41 16.80 -58.91
CA ASP A 708 -7.35 16.02 -59.71
C ASP A 708 -8.26 15.11 -58.85
N PRO A 709 -9.45 14.73 -59.35
CA PRO A 709 -10.42 13.95 -58.58
C PRO A 709 -9.94 12.55 -58.13
N ASP A 710 -9.11 11.87 -58.92
CA ASP A 710 -8.61 10.53 -58.61
C ASP A 710 -7.53 10.62 -57.53
N GLU A 711 -6.66 11.62 -57.61
CA GLU A 711 -5.70 11.93 -56.56
C GLU A 711 -6.39 12.33 -55.26
N ALA A 712 -7.41 13.21 -55.32
CA ALA A 712 -8.22 13.60 -54.17
C ALA A 712 -8.86 12.40 -53.47
N ALA A 713 -9.46 11.50 -54.25
CA ALA A 713 -10.09 10.28 -53.75
C ALA A 713 -9.07 9.34 -53.10
N ARG A 714 -7.88 9.19 -53.69
CA ARG A 714 -6.78 8.40 -53.12
C ARG A 714 -6.30 8.97 -51.80
N ILE A 715 -6.04 10.28 -51.72
CA ILE A 715 -5.63 10.93 -50.46
C ILE A 715 -6.72 10.74 -49.39
N GLY A 716 -7.99 10.94 -49.74
CA GLY A 716 -9.09 10.73 -48.81
C GLY A 716 -9.16 9.29 -48.28
N ALA A 717 -8.99 8.30 -49.16
CA ALA A 717 -8.94 6.89 -48.78
C ALA A 717 -7.75 6.58 -47.85
N ASP A 718 -6.56 7.09 -48.18
CA ASP A 718 -5.36 6.97 -47.34
C ASP A 718 -5.59 7.59 -45.96
N MET A 719 -6.20 8.79 -45.88
CA MET A 719 -6.50 9.44 -44.60
C MET A 719 -7.46 8.62 -43.75
N ARG A 720 -8.53 8.08 -44.35
CA ARG A 720 -9.49 7.23 -43.65
C ARG A 720 -8.85 5.93 -43.17
N GLU A 721 -8.05 5.27 -44.01
CA GLU A 721 -7.32 4.06 -43.62
C GLU A 721 -6.43 4.35 -42.41
N ILE A 722 -5.66 5.45 -42.44
CA ILE A 722 -4.81 5.87 -41.31
C ILE A 722 -5.65 6.12 -40.05
N ALA A 723 -6.76 6.86 -40.18
CA ALA A 723 -7.64 7.17 -39.06
C ALA A 723 -8.22 5.93 -38.39
N GLN A 724 -8.65 4.94 -39.18
CA GLN A 724 -9.26 3.71 -38.67
C GLN A 724 -8.26 2.80 -37.95
N HIS A 725 -7.00 2.76 -38.38
CA HIS A 725 -6.00 1.88 -37.78
C HIS A 725 -5.08 2.55 -36.75
N ARG A 726 -5.17 3.87 -36.54
CA ARG A 726 -4.36 4.61 -35.54
C ARG A 726 -5.13 5.55 -34.62
N TYR A 727 -6.21 6.17 -35.10
CA TYR A 727 -6.87 7.29 -34.43
C TYR A 727 -8.30 6.97 -34.02
N THR A 728 -8.49 5.78 -33.43
CA THR A 728 -9.74 5.38 -32.79
C THR A 728 -9.59 5.39 -31.26
N TRP A 729 -10.61 5.83 -30.54
CA TRP A 729 -10.58 5.85 -29.08
C TRP A 729 -10.40 4.47 -28.47
N ASP A 730 -10.79 3.41 -29.17
CA ASP A 730 -10.53 2.03 -28.77
C ASP A 730 -9.03 1.72 -28.71
N GLN A 731 -8.28 2.04 -29.76
CA GLN A 731 -6.84 1.82 -29.81
C GLN A 731 -6.09 2.71 -28.82
N ILE A 732 -6.50 3.99 -28.70
CA ILE A 732 -5.90 4.92 -27.74
C ILE A 732 -6.14 4.43 -26.31
N GLY A 733 -7.39 4.08 -25.97
CA GLY A 733 -7.73 3.53 -24.66
C GLY A 733 -6.92 2.29 -24.32
N LYS A 734 -6.82 1.34 -25.27
CA LYS A 734 -6.00 0.15 -25.13
C LYS A 734 -4.54 0.49 -24.82
N ALA A 735 -3.92 1.37 -25.59
CA ALA A 735 -2.52 1.77 -25.38
C ALA A 735 -2.27 2.38 -23.99
N TYR A 736 -3.16 3.27 -23.53
CA TYR A 736 -3.04 3.84 -22.18
C TYR A 736 -3.19 2.79 -21.09
N PHE A 737 -4.20 1.92 -21.17
CA PHE A 737 -4.43 0.90 -20.15
C PHE A 737 -3.36 -0.18 -20.13
N GLU A 738 -2.80 -0.57 -21.28
CA GLU A 738 -1.63 -1.46 -21.33
C GLU A 738 -0.42 -0.86 -20.60
N LEU A 739 -0.17 0.44 -20.73
CA LEU A 739 0.91 1.11 -20.00
C LEU A 739 0.62 1.22 -18.50
N LEU A 740 -0.64 1.49 -18.13
CA LEU A 740 -1.08 1.56 -16.73
C LEU A 740 -0.99 0.19 -16.03
N ASP A 741 -1.28 -0.89 -16.74
CA ASP A 741 -1.32 -2.25 -16.20
C ASP A 741 0.06 -2.93 -16.14
N ARG A 742 1.09 -2.40 -16.82
CA ARG A 742 2.47 -2.91 -16.72
C ARG A 742 2.93 -2.96 -15.26
N VAL A 743 3.47 -4.11 -14.86
CA VAL A 743 3.97 -4.41 -13.50
C VAL A 743 5.32 -3.75 -13.24
#